data_AF-A0A662HPS0-F1
#
_entry.id   AF-A0A662HPS0-F1
#
_cell.length_a   1.000
_cell.length_b   1.000
_cell.length_c   1.000
_cell.angle_alpha   90.00
_cell.angle_beta   90.00
_cell.angle_gamma   90.00
#
_symmetry.space_group_name_H-M   'P 1'
#
loop_
_entity.id
_entity.type
_entity.pdbx_description
1 polymer ?
#
loop_
_entity_poly.entity_id
_entity_poly.type
_entity_poly.pdbx_seq_one_letter_code
_entity_poly.pdbx_strand_id
1 'polypeptide(L)'
;MVKDIRQICDRNFIVDGELVITDEKGHILGRRPLAKFIGALKSGKKVDDSRVHYVYWDVLYFDDKCVMSLEQYERKKLLDDYFRSHGKAHKMPYFIVKNREEARKAIEFVANLDGSEGAIIKRLTGAYSPGKETDAWIKFRVEIELKCVTLGMLPVKGSNAVRHKLGIYVSKKEAKLIDPKYLTELDGKLVLKLGNSFNTSIKAPKGSILKIHVEEVWRHLKGGKYHYSLHKPRVMEVMEEQYATSSLADLDAAVVSRGMEVIEDAELEVQVLRSKAKPDEEGKERMVRDFPKRMQKNFEEVMKNQLWCPCVVQYHYRGHKITDEERELYDIPDKYKWWLRSLHEDVRHWVPAGNVEYEKGERIDWEDPRIKDSYLEGLTVLTPTTTDPKDKDDFYAGSEVAMRGGIRVVTKVIEPCLHPDTFVITNRGFKRAADITKEDLILNRYGHFEQIAYITTGEAQEFYEIKIVGGLPLRVTAQHPFLVAVFDSNFETLGETSHKERELLPIKYRAVWKCASYLKPGDIVLFPKIHLAEVSDDYFGYDKGRIIGKFIADGSLWNKSGISLFFNHRKQNEIEEWIKLLSKFKNKKVSRLDPDNSSLTCTRLSITNRGLRKLAEKCYAPDKLKCIPEEFVKLRSPFTDGLIRGLVEGDGYVRNGWHYLANISPYVIGSLSLMLLGRGIHPSVRLRNNVSTPLRGKIPNRKPIFELKWKEDKAHSHWLDLGDYWGLRVLSVKRIIEPARYYNIATRDTHTICLPFAATHNSGWLYVEGIADVGEPGSTPNAPGVFLIVAKLYYTVHKVSDHILRVEYKSLKGDVNLEWLKKADKQGIYIETQPDKPPKKLKNLDGLWQYQIAHIRPEEWIILLRYLKHNLEQHEIEA
;
A
#
# COMPACT_ATOMS: atom_id res chain seq x y z
N MET A 1 16.33 28.94 11.67
CA MET A 1 17.45 28.45 10.84
C MET A 1 17.61 29.21 9.51
N VAL A 2 16.71 29.06 8.52
CA VAL A 2 16.88 29.69 7.18
C VAL A 2 17.01 31.23 7.28
N LYS A 3 16.26 31.85 8.19
CA LYS A 3 16.38 33.29 8.49
C LYS A 3 17.79 33.67 8.97
N ASP A 4 18.40 32.83 9.80
CA ASP A 4 19.75 33.05 10.35
C ASP A 4 20.82 32.86 9.27
N ILE A 5 20.65 31.83 8.41
CA ILE A 5 21.56 31.56 7.28
C ILE A 5 21.59 32.75 6.31
N ARG A 6 20.45 33.38 6.02
CA ARG A 6 20.40 34.56 5.14
C ARG A 6 21.20 35.78 5.67
N GLN A 7 21.62 35.76 6.93
CA GLN A 7 22.32 36.87 7.57
C GLN A 7 23.84 36.63 7.71
N ILE A 8 24.34 35.46 7.28
CA ILE A 8 25.77 35.12 7.36
C ILE A 8 26.61 35.83 6.29
N CYS A 9 25.99 36.25 5.19
CA CYS A 9 26.59 36.99 4.10
C CYS A 9 25.52 37.86 3.42
N ASP A 10 25.90 39.03 2.92
CA ASP A 10 25.05 40.02 2.26
C ASP A 10 24.95 39.83 0.73
N ARG A 11 25.66 38.85 0.17
CA ARG A 11 25.65 38.51 -1.27
C ARG A 11 24.97 37.17 -1.54
N ASN A 12 24.81 36.82 -2.83
CA ASN A 12 24.33 35.49 -3.25
C ASN A 12 25.41 34.42 -2.98
N PHE A 13 25.02 33.31 -2.35
CA PHE A 13 25.96 32.24 -2.03
C PHE A 13 25.33 30.84 -2.01
N ILE A 14 26.19 29.82 -2.14
CA ILE A 14 25.93 28.42 -1.76
C ILE A 14 27.08 27.99 -0.85
N VAL A 15 26.77 27.58 0.37
CA VAL A 15 27.75 27.09 1.36
C VAL A 15 27.56 25.62 1.65
N ASP A 16 28.66 24.93 1.91
CA ASP A 16 28.70 23.52 2.30
C ASP A 16 28.92 23.39 3.81
N GLY A 17 28.15 22.50 4.43
CA GLY A 17 28.06 22.39 5.89
C GLY A 17 27.12 21.29 6.36
N GLU A 18 26.98 21.16 7.68
CA GLU A 18 26.17 20.14 8.33
C GLU A 18 25.23 20.75 9.36
N LEU A 19 24.03 20.18 9.44
CA LEU A 19 23.12 20.46 10.54
C LEU A 19 23.53 19.62 11.73
N VAL A 20 23.54 20.22 12.91
CA VAL A 20 23.73 19.53 14.19
C VAL A 20 22.58 19.87 15.13
N ILE A 21 22.29 19.01 16.08
CA ILE A 21 21.23 19.25 17.08
C ILE A 21 21.84 19.11 18.46
N THR A 22 21.47 20.00 19.38
CA THR A 22 22.03 20.04 20.73
C THR A 22 21.05 19.53 21.78
N ASP A 23 21.56 19.08 22.92
CA ASP A 23 20.77 18.86 24.12
C ASP A 23 20.41 20.20 24.80
N GLU A 24 19.68 20.14 25.92
CA GLU A 24 19.29 21.34 26.68
C GLU A 24 20.48 22.09 27.29
N LYS A 25 21.64 21.44 27.41
CA LYS A 25 22.89 22.02 27.93
C LYS A 25 23.81 22.53 26.83
N GLY A 26 23.43 22.38 25.56
CA GLY A 26 24.19 22.82 24.39
C GLY A 26 25.18 21.78 23.85
N HIS A 27 25.20 20.55 24.35
CA HIS A 27 26.07 19.49 23.81
C HIS A 27 25.53 18.96 22.50
N ILE A 28 26.42 18.73 21.52
CA ILE A 28 26.05 18.16 20.23
C ILE A 28 25.59 16.70 20.44
N LEU A 29 24.36 16.42 20.02
CA LEU A 29 23.80 15.08 20.02
C LEU A 29 24.17 14.34 18.72
N GLY A 30 24.21 13.01 18.80
CA GLY A 30 24.45 12.17 17.63
C GLY A 30 23.40 12.31 16.52
N ARG A 31 23.62 11.63 15.40
CA ARG A 31 22.83 11.78 14.17
C ARG A 31 21.35 11.40 14.30
N ARG A 32 20.97 10.58 15.30
CA ARG A 32 19.59 10.06 15.45
C ARG A 32 18.56 11.14 15.81
N PRO A 33 18.78 12.00 16.83
CA PRO A 33 17.94 13.17 17.05
C PRO A 33 17.75 14.06 15.81
N LEU A 34 18.82 14.29 15.04
CA LEU A 34 18.73 15.06 13.79
C LEU A 34 17.95 14.32 12.71
N ALA A 35 18.16 13.02 12.54
CA ALA A 35 17.40 12.19 11.60
C ALA A 35 15.91 12.11 11.97
N LYS A 36 15.58 12.07 13.27
CA LYS A 36 14.20 12.19 13.76
C LYS A 36 13.61 13.55 13.43
N PHE A 37 14.36 14.62 13.65
CA PHE A 37 13.95 15.98 13.28
C PHE A 37 13.70 16.11 11.77
N ILE A 38 14.65 15.69 10.93
CA ILE A 38 14.52 15.68 9.46
C ILE A 38 13.36 14.78 9.01
N GLY A 39 13.21 13.60 9.61
CA GLY A 39 12.14 12.66 9.29
C GLY A 39 10.76 13.22 9.64
N ALA A 40 10.63 13.89 10.78
CA ALA A 40 9.42 14.58 11.18
C ALA A 40 9.10 15.76 10.25
N LEU A 41 10.12 16.55 9.85
CA LEU A 41 9.98 17.64 8.88
C LEU A 41 9.55 17.13 7.48
N LYS A 42 10.17 16.06 6.98
CA LYS A 42 9.78 15.40 5.71
C LYS A 42 8.38 14.77 5.77
N SER A 43 7.90 14.45 6.97
CA SER A 43 6.54 13.95 7.20
C SER A 43 5.52 15.08 7.39
N GLY A 44 5.93 16.35 7.19
CA GLY A 44 5.06 17.53 7.31
C GLY A 44 4.74 17.94 8.75
N LYS A 45 5.35 17.32 9.77
CA LYS A 45 5.12 17.69 11.18
C LYS A 45 5.82 19.01 11.49
N LYS A 46 5.13 19.91 12.19
CA LYS A 46 5.76 21.10 12.77
C LYS A 46 6.71 20.66 13.89
N VAL A 47 8.00 20.87 13.69
CA VAL A 47 9.06 20.50 14.63
C VAL A 47 9.77 21.74 15.15
N ASP A 48 10.04 21.75 16.45
CA ASP A 48 10.83 22.81 17.07
C ASP A 48 12.27 22.76 16.56
N ASP A 49 12.71 23.82 15.91
CA ASP A 49 14.08 23.97 15.36
C ASP A 49 15.01 24.74 16.32
N SER A 50 14.56 25.07 17.55
CA SER A 50 15.29 25.89 18.52
C SER A 50 16.71 25.38 18.82
N ARG A 51 16.86 24.05 18.91
CA ARG A 51 18.13 23.35 19.19
C ARG A 51 18.87 22.87 17.95
N VAL A 52 18.39 23.21 16.76
CA VAL A 52 19.06 22.88 15.50
C VAL A 52 20.00 24.00 15.14
N HIS A 53 21.26 23.64 14.90
CA HIS A 53 22.33 24.53 14.49
C HIS A 53 22.85 24.11 13.10
N TYR A 54 23.35 25.07 12.33
CA TYR A 54 24.00 24.82 11.04
C TYR A 54 25.46 25.21 11.15
N VAL A 55 26.38 24.30 10.81
CA VAL A 55 27.81 24.55 10.86
C VAL A 55 28.38 24.42 9.45
N TYR A 56 28.92 25.51 8.91
CA TYR A 56 29.41 25.56 7.54
C TYR A 56 30.93 25.71 7.46
N TRP A 57 31.54 25.16 6.42
CA TRP A 57 33.00 25.07 6.29
C TRP A 57 33.54 25.27 4.88
N ASP A 58 32.71 25.28 3.83
CA ASP A 58 33.13 25.59 2.46
C ASP A 58 32.12 26.51 1.76
N VAL A 59 32.55 27.16 0.68
CA VAL A 59 31.70 27.96 -0.21
C VAL A 59 31.84 27.41 -1.63
N LEU A 60 30.71 27.14 -2.28
CA LEU A 60 30.62 26.52 -3.60
C LEU A 60 30.22 27.53 -4.67
N TYR A 61 29.47 28.55 -4.27
CA TYR A 61 29.00 29.63 -5.13
C TYR A 61 29.05 30.92 -4.34
N PHE A 62 29.54 31.99 -4.96
CA PHE A 62 29.63 33.31 -4.34
C PHE A 62 29.54 34.38 -5.42
N ASP A 63 28.68 35.38 -5.20
CA ASP A 63 28.54 36.57 -6.04
C ASP A 63 28.30 36.20 -7.53
N ASP A 64 27.26 35.40 -7.72
CA ASP A 64 26.81 34.88 -9.01
C ASP A 64 27.82 34.01 -9.80
N LYS A 65 28.87 33.54 -9.13
CA LYS A 65 29.91 32.68 -9.73
C LYS A 65 30.07 31.36 -8.98
N CYS A 66 30.21 30.28 -9.76
CA CYS A 66 30.67 29.00 -9.25
C CYS A 66 32.15 29.11 -8.87
N VAL A 67 32.47 28.85 -7.59
CA VAL A 67 33.83 28.94 -7.05
C VAL A 67 34.43 27.56 -6.75
N MET A 68 33.75 26.48 -7.12
CA MET A 68 34.16 25.09 -6.83
C MET A 68 35.51 24.72 -7.48
N SER A 69 35.84 25.34 -8.61
CA SER A 69 37.11 25.16 -9.31
C SER A 69 38.29 25.86 -8.65
N LEU A 70 38.05 26.82 -7.75
CA LEU A 70 39.11 27.49 -6.99
C LEU A 70 39.77 26.52 -6.01
N GLU A 71 41.02 26.79 -5.66
CA GLU A 71 41.74 26.00 -4.67
C GLU A 71 41.17 26.21 -3.25
N GLN A 72 41.35 25.23 -2.36
CA GLN A 72 40.76 25.26 -1.02
C GLN A 72 41.12 26.53 -0.24
N TYR A 73 42.35 27.04 -0.38
CA TYR A 73 42.78 28.25 0.32
C TYR A 73 42.05 29.51 -0.19
N GLU A 74 41.75 29.59 -1.49
CA GLU A 74 41.02 30.72 -2.09
C GLU A 74 39.56 30.72 -1.61
N ARG A 75 38.92 29.54 -1.58
CA ARG A 75 37.55 29.41 -1.05
C ARG A 75 37.49 29.70 0.45
N LYS A 76 38.52 29.34 1.22
CA LYS A 76 38.62 29.71 2.64
C LYS A 76 38.79 31.21 2.83
N LYS A 77 39.59 31.87 2.00
CA LYS A 77 39.70 33.33 2.00
C LYS A 77 38.34 33.99 1.75
N LEU A 78 37.57 33.51 0.78
CA LEU A 78 36.20 34.01 0.55
C LEU A 78 35.29 33.84 1.79
N LEU A 79 35.35 32.68 2.46
CA LEU A 79 34.63 32.45 3.71
C LEU A 79 35.10 33.37 4.87
N ASP A 80 36.37 33.74 4.89
CA ASP A 80 36.92 34.59 5.95
C ASP A 80 36.64 36.06 5.72
N ASP A 81 36.70 36.52 4.47
CA ASP A 81 36.49 37.91 4.10
C ASP A 81 35.00 38.30 4.10
N TYR A 82 34.09 37.39 3.73
CA TYR A 82 32.68 37.73 3.45
C TYR A 82 31.63 37.02 4.32
N PHE A 83 32.00 36.00 5.09
CA PHE A 83 31.04 35.19 5.87
C PHE A 83 31.30 35.28 7.36
N ARG A 84 30.22 35.45 8.13
CA ARG A 84 30.23 35.51 9.60
C ARG A 84 29.27 34.51 10.23
N SER A 85 29.54 34.09 11.46
CA SER A 85 28.55 33.36 12.25
C SER A 85 27.39 34.30 12.61
N HIS A 86 26.14 33.80 12.53
CA HIS A 86 24.96 34.56 12.89
C HIS A 86 23.86 33.64 13.45
N GLY A 87 23.31 33.99 14.61
CA GLY A 87 22.25 33.22 15.26
C GLY A 87 22.64 31.75 15.44
N LYS A 88 21.92 30.85 14.76
CA LYS A 88 22.13 29.39 14.80
C LYS A 88 23.04 28.87 13.70
N ALA A 89 23.59 29.73 12.84
CA ALA A 89 24.52 29.39 11.76
C ALA A 89 25.96 29.77 12.14
N HIS A 90 26.86 28.80 12.16
CA HIS A 90 28.22 28.91 12.70
C HIS A 90 29.27 28.60 11.63
N LYS A 91 30.24 29.50 11.46
CA LYS A 91 31.43 29.24 10.65
C LYS A 91 32.37 28.29 11.39
N MET A 92 32.77 27.19 10.76
CA MET A 92 33.66 26.20 11.36
C MET A 92 35.11 26.72 11.40
N PRO A 93 35.78 26.72 12.59
CA PRO A 93 37.21 27.02 12.68
C PRO A 93 38.05 25.93 11.99
N TYR A 94 39.27 26.28 11.60
CA TYR A 94 40.17 25.36 10.92
C TYR A 94 41.63 25.61 11.34
N PHE A 95 42.46 24.59 11.15
CA PHE A 95 43.91 24.67 11.36
C PHE A 95 44.62 24.60 10.01
N ILE A 96 45.61 25.46 9.79
CA ILE A 96 46.56 25.32 8.70
C ILE A 96 47.79 24.63 9.29
N VAL A 97 48.14 23.47 8.73
CA VAL A 97 49.27 22.65 9.18
C VAL A 97 50.29 22.51 8.05
N LYS A 98 51.58 22.66 8.38
CA LYS A 98 52.67 22.68 7.38
C LYS A 98 53.48 21.39 7.35
N ASN A 99 53.41 20.60 8.41
CA ASN A 99 54.16 19.36 8.56
C ASN A 99 53.34 18.29 9.29
N ARG A 100 53.86 17.05 9.26
CA ARG A 100 53.20 15.87 9.84
C ARG A 100 52.94 16.00 11.34
N GLU A 101 53.83 16.65 12.08
CA GLU A 101 53.71 16.76 13.53
C GLU A 101 52.62 17.77 13.93
N GLU A 102 52.54 18.90 13.24
CA GLU A 102 51.42 19.85 13.36
C GLU A 102 50.10 19.21 12.98
N ALA A 103 50.07 18.45 11.87
CA ALA A 103 48.89 17.71 11.44
C ALA A 103 48.44 16.70 12.50
N ARG A 104 49.37 15.91 13.07
CA ARG A 104 49.08 14.95 14.13
C ARG A 104 48.47 15.63 15.35
N LYS A 105 49.07 16.70 15.85
CA LYS A 105 48.56 17.46 17.01
C LYS A 105 47.17 18.05 16.75
N ALA A 106 46.95 18.63 15.56
CA ALA A 106 45.65 19.18 15.18
C ALA A 106 44.57 18.08 15.08
N ILE A 107 44.91 16.94 14.48
CA ILE A 107 44.00 15.80 14.37
C ILE A 107 43.66 15.24 15.75
N GLU A 108 44.65 15.03 16.62
CA GLU A 108 44.44 14.53 17.98
C GLU A 108 43.58 15.49 18.81
N PHE A 109 43.84 16.80 18.70
CA PHE A 109 43.02 17.81 19.35
C PHE A 109 41.56 17.72 18.90
N VAL A 110 41.30 17.74 17.58
CA VAL A 110 39.94 17.69 17.04
C VAL A 110 39.26 16.35 17.34
N ALA A 111 39.99 15.24 17.28
CA ALA A 111 39.49 13.88 17.55
C ALA A 111 39.07 13.66 19.01
N ASN A 112 39.64 14.43 19.95
CA ASN A 112 39.35 14.35 21.37
C ASN A 112 38.29 15.36 21.84
N LEU A 113 37.71 16.17 20.95
CA LEU A 113 36.57 17.02 21.28
C LEU A 113 35.33 16.16 21.54
N ASP A 114 34.50 16.61 22.50
CA ASP A 114 33.24 15.93 22.82
C ASP A 114 32.34 15.84 21.58
N GLY A 115 31.88 14.62 21.29
CA GLY A 115 31.04 14.32 20.12
C GLY A 115 31.77 14.29 18.78
N SER A 116 33.10 14.43 18.75
CA SER A 116 33.89 14.39 17.51
C SER A 116 33.97 12.98 16.89
N GLU A 117 33.71 12.90 15.58
CA GLU A 117 33.90 11.69 14.77
C GLU A 117 35.33 11.56 14.20
N GLY A 118 36.20 12.54 14.46
CA GLY A 118 37.55 12.64 13.90
C GLY A 118 37.78 13.96 13.17
N ALA A 119 38.60 13.96 12.12
CA ALA A 119 39.03 15.17 11.42
C ALA A 119 38.87 15.05 9.89
N ILE A 120 38.54 16.17 9.24
CA ILE A 120 38.60 16.30 7.78
C ILE A 120 39.86 17.07 7.43
N ILE A 121 40.77 16.41 6.71
CA ILE A 121 42.04 16.98 6.26
C ILE A 121 41.85 17.36 4.78
N LYS A 122 42.01 18.64 4.48
CA LYS A 122 41.85 19.17 3.11
C LYS A 122 43.18 19.68 2.59
N ARG A 123 43.54 19.31 1.36
CA ARG A 123 44.70 19.87 0.65
C ARG A 123 44.43 21.33 0.32
N LEU A 124 45.35 22.23 0.64
CA LEU A 124 45.20 23.67 0.35
C LEU A 124 45.00 23.96 -1.14
N THR A 125 45.65 23.19 -2.01
CA THR A 125 45.54 23.28 -3.46
C THR A 125 44.42 22.41 -4.05
N GLY A 126 43.58 21.81 -3.21
CA GLY A 126 42.50 20.93 -3.63
C GLY A 126 41.26 21.68 -4.13
N ALA A 127 40.86 21.44 -5.37
CA ALA A 127 39.57 21.89 -5.89
C ALA A 127 38.40 21.07 -5.31
N TYR A 128 37.20 21.66 -5.26
CA TYR A 128 36.00 20.95 -4.84
C TYR A 128 35.46 20.11 -6.01
N SER A 129 35.39 18.78 -5.83
CA SER A 129 34.96 17.85 -6.88
C SER A 129 33.61 17.20 -6.53
N PRO A 130 32.47 17.75 -7.00
CA PRO A 130 31.16 17.24 -6.61
C PRO A 130 30.94 15.80 -7.09
N GLY A 131 30.50 14.93 -6.17
CA GLY A 131 30.17 13.53 -6.45
C GLY A 131 31.36 12.62 -6.78
N LYS A 132 32.60 13.11 -6.65
CA LYS A 132 33.83 12.33 -6.93
C LYS A 132 34.65 12.11 -5.67
N GLU A 133 35.15 10.89 -5.50
CA GLU A 133 36.17 10.59 -4.50
C GLU A 133 37.54 11.04 -5.02
N THR A 134 38.21 11.91 -4.27
CA THR A 134 39.53 12.47 -4.64
C THR A 134 40.44 12.48 -3.42
N ASP A 135 41.75 12.55 -3.65
CA ASP A 135 42.76 12.66 -2.59
C ASP A 135 42.86 14.08 -1.99
N ALA A 136 42.03 15.02 -2.45
CA ALA A 136 41.98 16.39 -1.95
C ALA A 136 41.43 16.44 -0.51
N TRP A 137 40.53 15.53 -0.16
CA TRP A 137 39.87 15.46 1.15
C TRP A 137 40.07 14.08 1.75
N ILE A 138 40.66 14.03 2.93
CA ILE A 138 40.90 12.78 3.67
C ILE A 138 40.15 12.88 5.00
N LYS A 139 39.25 11.94 5.25
CA LYS A 139 38.59 11.82 6.56
C LYS A 139 39.42 10.90 7.46
N PHE A 140 40.01 11.47 8.50
CA PHE A 140 40.56 10.73 9.63
C PHE A 140 39.42 10.39 10.59
N ARG A 141 39.23 9.12 10.91
CA ARG A 141 38.15 8.62 11.76
C ARG A 141 38.75 8.07 13.05
N VAL A 142 38.09 8.31 14.17
CA VAL A 142 38.49 7.69 15.44
C VAL A 142 37.78 6.35 15.57
N GLU A 143 38.53 5.24 15.48
CA GLU A 143 38.01 3.89 15.60
C GLU A 143 37.93 3.45 17.08
N ILE A 144 36.99 2.57 17.42
CA ILE A 144 36.84 1.93 18.73
C ILE A 144 37.58 0.59 18.68
N GLU A 145 38.48 0.37 19.63
CA GLU A 145 39.18 -0.91 19.78
C GLU A 145 38.36 -1.88 20.64
N LEU A 146 38.15 -3.10 20.14
CA LEU A 146 37.47 -4.19 20.83
C LEU A 146 38.28 -5.49 20.72
N LYS A 147 38.19 -6.34 21.74
CA LYS A 147 38.77 -7.68 21.76
C LYS A 147 37.67 -8.72 21.58
N CYS A 148 37.65 -9.41 20.44
CA CYS A 148 36.58 -10.34 20.08
C CYS A 148 37.14 -11.75 19.91
N VAL A 149 36.41 -12.77 20.38
CA VAL A 149 36.70 -14.17 20.05
C VAL A 149 36.20 -14.51 18.65
N THR A 150 36.96 -15.28 17.87
CA THR A 150 36.47 -15.80 16.60
C THR A 150 35.74 -17.13 16.77
N LEU A 151 34.51 -17.19 16.28
CA LEU A 151 33.66 -18.40 16.24
C LEU A 151 33.90 -19.26 14.99
N GLY A 152 34.84 -18.86 14.13
CA GLY A 152 35.21 -19.55 12.89
C GLY A 152 35.38 -18.60 11.72
N MET A 153 36.03 -19.09 10.67
CA MET A 153 36.32 -18.35 9.44
C MET A 153 35.33 -18.70 8.32
N LEU A 154 35.00 -17.71 7.49
CA LEU A 154 34.23 -17.85 6.26
C LEU A 154 35.12 -17.47 5.07
N PRO A 155 35.39 -18.37 4.12
CA PRO A 155 36.21 -18.06 2.95
C PRO A 155 35.49 -17.08 2.01
N VAL A 156 36.27 -16.27 1.29
CA VAL A 156 35.78 -15.36 0.25
C VAL A 156 35.98 -16.00 -1.12
N LYS A 157 34.89 -16.17 -1.89
CA LYS A 157 34.94 -16.83 -3.21
C LYS A 157 35.87 -16.05 -4.16
N GLY A 158 36.87 -16.72 -4.71
CA GLY A 158 37.84 -16.12 -5.65
C GLY A 158 38.95 -15.29 -4.99
N SER A 159 39.16 -15.40 -3.67
CA SER A 159 40.23 -14.71 -2.95
C SER A 159 40.81 -15.59 -1.83
N ASN A 160 42.05 -15.32 -1.42
CA ASN A 160 42.68 -15.99 -0.27
C ASN A 160 42.30 -15.34 1.08
N ALA A 161 41.46 -14.31 1.05
CA ALA A 161 40.94 -13.61 2.23
C ALA A 161 39.82 -14.38 2.94
N VAL A 162 39.66 -14.12 4.24
CA VAL A 162 38.62 -14.69 5.10
C VAL A 162 37.83 -13.61 5.82
N ARG A 163 36.64 -13.97 6.31
CA ARG A 163 35.86 -13.19 7.29
C ARG A 163 35.73 -13.98 8.58
N HIS A 164 35.98 -13.36 9.72
CA HIS A 164 35.81 -13.98 11.03
C HIS A 164 34.40 -13.77 11.54
N LYS A 165 33.75 -14.83 12.03
CA LYS A 165 32.56 -14.69 12.88
C LYS A 165 33.02 -14.22 14.26
N LEU A 166 32.54 -13.07 14.72
CA LEU A 166 33.01 -12.42 15.95
C LEU A 166 32.02 -12.59 17.09
N GLY A 167 32.53 -12.67 18.31
CA GLY A 167 31.74 -12.63 19.53
C GLY A 167 32.53 -12.17 20.76
N ILE A 168 31.84 -12.05 21.88
CA ILE A 168 32.45 -11.81 23.20
C ILE A 168 31.86 -12.77 24.24
N TYR A 169 32.64 -13.12 25.26
CA TYR A 169 32.15 -13.94 26.36
C TYR A 169 31.19 -13.16 27.25
N VAL A 170 30.11 -13.81 27.70
CA VAL A 170 29.11 -13.23 28.60
C VAL A 170 28.79 -14.17 29.75
N SER A 171 28.42 -13.60 30.90
CA SER A 171 27.99 -14.38 32.06
C SER A 171 26.58 -14.95 31.89
N LYS A 172 26.23 -15.98 32.68
CA LYS A 172 24.86 -16.56 32.71
C LYS A 172 23.79 -15.53 33.11
N LYS A 173 24.15 -14.48 33.85
CA LYS A 173 23.23 -13.41 34.27
C LYS A 173 22.95 -12.47 33.10
N GLU A 174 23.99 -12.04 32.38
CA GLU A 174 23.89 -11.18 31.20
C GLU A 174 23.17 -11.88 30.05
N ALA A 175 23.44 -13.17 29.83
CA ALA A 175 22.78 -13.98 28.81
C ALA A 175 21.25 -14.03 28.94
N LYS A 176 20.68 -13.84 30.15
CA LYS A 176 19.21 -13.78 30.34
C LYS A 176 18.58 -12.54 29.71
N LEU A 177 19.34 -11.45 29.61
CA LEU A 177 18.91 -10.18 29.06
C LEU A 177 19.10 -10.09 27.53
N ILE A 178 19.87 -11.04 26.98
CA ILE A 178 20.20 -11.11 25.56
C ILE A 178 19.18 -11.99 24.82
N ASP A 179 18.85 -11.64 23.58
CA ASP A 179 18.03 -12.50 22.71
C ASP A 179 18.72 -13.87 22.49
N PRO A 180 18.06 -15.01 22.81
CA PRO A 180 18.64 -16.35 22.66
C PRO A 180 19.20 -16.64 21.27
N LYS A 181 18.63 -16.05 20.20
CA LYS A 181 19.12 -16.21 18.82
C LYS A 181 20.56 -15.75 18.66
N TYR A 182 21.03 -14.80 19.46
CA TYR A 182 22.37 -14.22 19.38
C TYR A 182 23.36 -14.82 20.36
N LEU A 183 22.94 -15.81 21.17
CA LEU A 183 23.83 -16.55 22.04
C LEU A 183 24.32 -17.83 21.35
N THR A 184 25.53 -18.23 21.71
CA THR A 184 26.11 -19.53 21.37
C THR A 184 27.05 -19.95 22.48
N GLU A 185 27.63 -21.14 22.36
CA GLU A 185 28.55 -21.69 23.34
C GLU A 185 29.87 -22.05 22.66
N LEU A 186 30.97 -21.71 23.31
CA LEU A 186 32.31 -22.06 22.91
C LEU A 186 33.08 -22.51 24.15
N ASP A 187 33.54 -23.76 24.15
CA ASP A 187 34.35 -24.36 25.21
C ASP A 187 33.74 -24.19 26.61
N GLY A 188 32.43 -24.44 26.73
CA GLY A 188 31.69 -24.33 28.00
C GLY A 188 31.31 -22.90 28.42
N LYS A 189 31.70 -21.88 27.64
CA LYS A 189 31.42 -20.46 27.91
C LYS A 189 30.36 -19.92 26.95
N LEU A 190 29.44 -19.11 27.47
CA LEU A 190 28.43 -18.42 26.67
C LEU A 190 29.08 -17.25 25.91
N VAL A 191 28.77 -17.17 24.61
CA VAL A 191 29.29 -16.14 23.70
C VAL A 191 28.14 -15.39 23.06
N LEU A 192 28.16 -14.06 23.14
CA LEU A 192 27.30 -13.18 22.35
C LEU A 192 27.88 -13.03 20.95
N LYS A 193 27.10 -13.37 19.92
CA LYS A 193 27.46 -13.22 18.51
C LYS A 193 27.31 -11.76 18.08
N LEU A 194 28.37 -11.20 17.50
CA LEU A 194 28.46 -9.78 17.11
C LEU A 194 28.46 -9.55 15.60
N GLY A 195 28.45 -10.62 14.79
CA GLY A 195 28.44 -10.55 13.33
C GLY A 195 29.75 -11.02 12.70
N ASN A 196 30.03 -10.57 11.48
CA ASN A 196 31.21 -10.96 10.71
C ASN A 196 32.18 -9.78 10.55
N SER A 197 33.48 -10.04 10.58
CA SER A 197 34.50 -9.08 10.19
C SER A 197 34.43 -8.76 8.68
N PHE A 198 35.08 -7.67 8.28
CA PHE A 198 35.46 -7.45 6.88
C PHE A 198 36.49 -8.48 6.41
N ASN A 199 36.67 -8.55 5.09
CA ASN A 199 37.65 -9.41 4.46
C ASN A 199 39.05 -9.07 4.99
N THR A 200 39.77 -10.06 5.49
CA THR A 200 41.12 -9.92 6.00
C THR A 200 42.00 -11.06 5.48
N SER A 201 43.29 -10.80 5.35
CA SER A 201 44.31 -11.82 5.11
C SER A 201 44.73 -12.54 6.40
N ILE A 202 44.40 -11.97 7.57
CA ILE A 202 44.72 -12.52 8.89
C ILE A 202 43.79 -13.71 9.13
N LYS A 203 44.38 -14.91 9.28
CA LYS A 203 43.66 -16.16 9.54
C LYS A 203 43.93 -16.61 10.96
N ALA A 204 42.87 -16.95 11.69
CA ALA A 204 42.95 -17.41 13.08
C ALA A 204 41.97 -18.57 13.32
N PRO A 205 42.38 -19.62 14.04
CA PRO A 205 41.49 -20.74 14.36
C PRO A 205 40.35 -20.29 15.27
N LYS A 206 39.27 -21.08 15.27
CA LYS A 206 38.12 -20.87 16.17
C LYS A 206 38.62 -20.86 17.63
N GLY A 207 38.21 -19.85 18.40
CA GLY A 207 38.66 -19.65 19.79
C GLY A 207 39.74 -18.60 19.97
N SER A 208 40.46 -18.20 18.92
CA SER A 208 41.45 -17.12 19.02
C SER A 208 40.80 -15.77 19.33
N ILE A 209 41.50 -14.94 20.09
CA ILE A 209 41.12 -13.56 20.39
C ILE A 209 41.72 -12.64 19.34
N LEU A 210 40.89 -11.78 18.77
CA LEU A 210 41.25 -10.83 17.73
C LEU A 210 41.09 -9.42 18.26
N LYS A 211 42.08 -8.57 17.94
CA LYS A 211 41.95 -7.12 18.09
C LYS A 211 41.17 -6.60 16.89
N ILE A 212 39.99 -6.04 17.16
CA ILE A 212 39.05 -5.54 16.15
C ILE A 212 38.91 -4.03 16.33
N HIS A 213 39.06 -3.30 15.24
CA HIS A 213 38.65 -1.90 15.19
C HIS A 213 37.27 -1.78 14.56
N VAL A 214 36.38 -1.02 15.20
CA VAL A 214 35.01 -0.76 14.72
C VAL A 214 34.76 0.74 14.68
N GLU A 215 33.93 1.19 13.74
CA GLU A 215 33.52 2.60 13.72
C GLU A 215 32.48 2.88 14.81
N GLU A 216 31.51 1.98 14.96
CA GLU A 216 30.39 2.13 15.89
C GLU A 216 29.96 0.76 16.44
N VAL A 217 29.36 0.76 17.63
CA VAL A 217 28.71 -0.41 18.22
C VAL A 217 27.22 -0.12 18.35
N TRP A 218 26.34 -0.98 17.85
CA TRP A 218 24.89 -0.77 17.92
C TRP A 218 24.26 -1.77 18.89
N ARG A 219 23.42 -1.28 19.81
CA ARG A 219 22.56 -2.07 20.71
C ARG A 219 21.13 -2.10 20.16
N HIS A 220 20.55 -3.27 19.99
CA HIS A 220 19.19 -3.45 19.47
C HIS A 220 18.29 -4.04 20.55
N LEU A 221 17.17 -3.41 20.88
CA LEU A 221 16.24 -3.80 21.94
C LEU A 221 14.90 -4.24 21.36
N LYS A 222 14.51 -5.52 21.55
CA LYS A 222 13.25 -6.11 21.06
C LYS A 222 12.54 -6.88 22.18
N GLY A 223 11.31 -6.50 22.50
CA GLY A 223 10.49 -7.21 23.50
C GLY A 223 11.13 -7.33 24.90
N GLY A 224 11.93 -6.34 25.30
CA GLY A 224 12.62 -6.32 26.60
C GLY A 224 13.95 -7.09 26.67
N LYS A 225 14.42 -7.67 25.55
CA LYS A 225 15.76 -8.28 25.41
C LYS A 225 16.60 -7.53 24.38
N TYR A 226 17.93 -7.60 24.49
CA TYR A 226 18.83 -6.87 23.57
C TYR A 226 19.87 -7.74 22.85
N HIS A 227 20.45 -7.23 21.78
CA HIS A 227 21.65 -7.78 21.13
C HIS A 227 22.55 -6.66 20.57
N TYR A 228 23.77 -7.00 20.16
CA TYR A 228 24.73 -6.02 19.64
C TYR A 228 25.22 -6.36 18.24
N SER A 229 25.53 -5.34 17.45
CA SER A 229 26.19 -5.48 16.14
C SER A 229 27.33 -4.48 15.98
N LEU A 230 28.42 -4.91 15.36
CA LEU A 230 29.59 -4.07 15.08
C LEU A 230 29.50 -3.45 13.69
N HIS A 231 29.73 -2.14 13.59
CA HIS A 231 29.78 -1.43 12.31
C HIS A 231 31.22 -1.32 11.81
N LYS A 232 31.44 -1.81 10.58
CA LYS A 232 32.76 -1.93 9.91
C LYS A 232 33.88 -2.58 10.74
N PRO A 233 33.67 -3.81 11.25
CA PRO A 233 34.69 -4.52 12.03
C PRO A 233 35.90 -4.95 11.19
N ARG A 234 37.04 -4.32 11.45
CA ARG A 234 38.34 -4.61 10.81
C ARG A 234 39.21 -5.42 11.77
N VAL A 235 39.76 -6.53 11.27
CA VAL A 235 40.70 -7.35 12.05
C VAL A 235 42.08 -6.72 11.94
N MET A 236 42.69 -6.40 13.08
CA MET A 236 44.00 -5.76 13.15
C MET A 236 45.10 -6.79 13.39
N GLU A 237 44.92 -7.65 14.39
CA GLU A 237 45.90 -8.68 14.76
C GLU A 237 45.23 -9.81 15.56
N VAL A 238 45.94 -10.94 15.65
CA VAL A 238 45.61 -12.05 16.55
C VAL A 238 46.32 -11.79 17.87
N MET A 239 45.59 -11.81 18.98
CA MET A 239 46.15 -11.58 20.30
C MET A 239 46.69 -12.87 20.92
N GLU A 240 47.77 -12.78 21.69
CA GLU A 240 48.35 -13.93 22.43
C GLU A 240 47.41 -14.44 23.53
N GLU A 241 47.51 -15.73 23.91
CA GLU A 241 46.52 -16.57 24.62
C GLU A 241 46.04 -16.11 26.03
N GLN A 242 46.43 -14.92 26.48
CA GLN A 242 46.22 -14.42 27.83
C GLN A 242 45.17 -13.31 27.97
N TYR A 243 44.49 -12.92 26.87
CA TYR A 243 43.51 -11.82 26.92
C TYR A 243 42.05 -12.30 26.99
N ALA A 244 41.30 -11.75 27.93
CA ALA A 244 39.83 -11.83 27.93
C ALA A 244 39.25 -10.99 26.77
N THR A 245 38.11 -11.40 26.23
CA THR A 245 37.33 -10.57 25.31
C THR A 245 36.89 -9.29 26.00
N SER A 246 36.56 -8.25 25.21
CA SER A 246 35.81 -7.11 25.71
C SER A 246 34.53 -7.58 26.41
N SER A 247 34.16 -6.89 27.47
CA SER A 247 32.98 -7.18 28.29
C SER A 247 31.72 -6.56 27.68
N LEU A 248 30.56 -6.95 28.21
CA LEU A 248 29.30 -6.31 27.83
C LEU A 248 29.26 -4.83 28.24
N ALA A 249 29.89 -4.49 29.37
CA ALA A 249 30.03 -3.11 29.82
C ALA A 249 30.89 -2.26 28.86
N ASP A 250 31.92 -2.85 28.25
CA ASP A 250 32.73 -2.18 27.23
C ASP A 250 31.91 -1.90 25.95
N LEU A 251 31.03 -2.83 25.57
CA LEU A 251 30.08 -2.60 24.47
C LEU A 251 29.04 -1.53 24.84
N ASP A 252 28.54 -1.52 26.06
CA ASP A 252 27.62 -0.47 26.54
C ASP A 252 28.29 0.91 26.56
N ALA A 253 29.53 1.00 27.03
CA ALA A 253 30.32 2.22 26.99
C ALA A 253 30.59 2.66 25.54
N ALA A 254 30.88 1.72 24.63
CA ALA A 254 31.03 2.00 23.20
C ALA A 254 29.71 2.48 22.57
N VAL A 255 28.55 1.96 22.99
CA VAL A 255 27.23 2.40 22.56
C VAL A 255 26.93 3.83 23.02
N VAL A 256 27.22 4.14 24.29
CA VAL A 256 26.99 5.47 24.87
C VAL A 256 27.93 6.52 24.28
N SER A 257 29.19 6.15 24.06
CA SER A 257 30.20 7.09 23.57
C SER A 257 30.10 7.37 22.07
N ARG A 258 29.92 6.34 21.23
CA ARG A 258 30.03 6.45 19.76
C ARG A 258 29.13 5.51 18.98
N GLY A 259 28.22 4.84 19.65
CA GLY A 259 27.32 3.87 19.04
C GLY A 259 25.88 4.35 19.00
N MET A 260 24.97 3.41 18.81
CA MET A 260 23.54 3.69 18.80
C MET A 260 22.75 2.63 19.54
N GLU A 261 21.79 3.06 20.35
CA GLU A 261 20.70 2.19 20.76
C GLU A 261 19.55 2.27 19.75
N VAL A 262 19.09 1.12 19.27
CA VAL A 262 17.99 0.90 18.35
C VAL A 262 16.89 0.17 19.12
N ILE A 263 15.73 0.80 19.28
CA ILE A 263 14.57 0.13 19.86
C ILE A 263 13.81 -0.50 18.70
N GLU A 264 13.92 -1.82 18.57
CA GLU A 264 13.15 -2.64 17.63
C GLU A 264 11.74 -2.89 18.19
N ASP A 265 10.99 -1.81 18.43
CA ASP A 265 9.55 -1.91 18.38
C ASP A 265 9.14 -2.19 16.93
N ALA A 266 8.05 -2.93 16.73
CA ALA A 266 7.56 -3.38 15.42
C ALA A 266 7.42 -2.26 14.36
N GLU A 267 7.47 -0.98 14.76
CA GLU A 267 7.50 0.18 13.88
C GLU A 267 8.86 0.45 13.21
N LEU A 268 9.99 0.06 13.82
CA LEU A 268 11.34 0.36 13.33
C LEU A 268 11.88 -0.69 12.35
N GLU A 269 11.50 -1.97 12.51
CA GLU A 269 11.70 -3.01 11.47
C GLU A 269 10.96 -2.62 10.18
N VAL A 270 9.77 -2.01 10.33
CA VAL A 270 9.02 -1.41 9.23
C VAL A 270 9.73 -0.15 8.68
N GLN A 271 10.37 0.69 9.50
CA GLN A 271 11.12 1.87 9.02
C GLN A 271 12.46 1.54 8.34
N VAL A 272 13.19 0.52 8.80
CA VAL A 272 14.47 0.08 8.19
C VAL A 272 14.21 -0.71 6.89
N LEU A 273 13.12 -1.48 6.83
CA LEU A 273 12.59 -2.00 5.56
C LEU A 273 12.11 -0.87 4.65
N ARG A 274 11.51 0.21 5.18
CA ARG A 274 11.12 1.42 4.43
C ARG A 274 12.29 2.31 4.01
N SER A 275 13.47 2.20 4.62
CA SER A 275 14.66 2.98 4.21
C SER A 275 15.53 2.25 3.20
N LYS A 276 15.37 0.92 3.07
CA LYS A 276 15.88 0.12 1.94
C LYS A 276 14.85 -0.06 0.82
N ALA A 277 13.56 0.00 1.13
CA ALA A 277 12.54 0.23 0.12
C ALA A 277 12.69 1.68 -0.33
N LYS A 278 13.14 1.86 -1.57
CA LYS A 278 12.94 3.14 -2.26
C LYS A 278 11.45 3.51 -2.12
N PRO A 279 11.10 4.80 -2.03
CA PRO A 279 9.70 5.20 -2.13
C PRO A 279 9.17 4.58 -3.41
N ASP A 280 8.30 3.58 -3.27
CA ASP A 280 7.63 2.98 -4.41
C ASP A 280 6.59 4.02 -4.83
N GLU A 281 6.98 4.72 -5.90
CA GLU A 281 6.26 5.73 -6.63
C GLU A 281 5.22 5.02 -7.51
N GLU A 282 3.96 5.30 -7.24
CA GLU A 282 2.82 4.91 -8.06
C GLU A 282 3.03 5.44 -9.49
N GLY A 283 3.29 4.54 -10.45
CA GLY A 283 3.71 4.90 -11.82
C GLY A 283 5.11 4.45 -12.24
N LYS A 284 5.91 3.81 -11.38
CA LYS A 284 7.23 3.31 -11.77
C LYS A 284 7.18 2.06 -12.65
N GLU A 285 7.85 2.17 -13.80
CA GLU A 285 8.40 1.10 -14.63
C GLU A 285 8.86 -0.10 -13.80
N ARG A 286 8.18 -1.25 -13.92
CA ARG A 286 8.79 -2.52 -13.51
C ARG A 286 9.72 -2.96 -14.63
N MET A 287 11.01 -2.68 -14.47
CA MET A 287 12.05 -3.35 -15.24
C MET A 287 12.10 -4.80 -14.78
N VAL A 288 11.41 -5.66 -15.52
CA VAL A 288 11.39 -7.09 -15.24
C VAL A 288 12.56 -7.75 -15.94
N ARG A 289 13.30 -8.56 -15.18
CA ARG A 289 14.37 -9.41 -15.70
C ARG A 289 13.82 -10.44 -16.68
N ASP A 290 12.67 -11.02 -16.36
CA ASP A 290 11.94 -12.01 -17.17
C ASP A 290 10.46 -11.59 -17.27
N PHE A 291 9.78 -11.91 -18.37
CA PHE A 291 8.32 -11.75 -18.45
C PHE A 291 7.66 -12.50 -17.28
N PRO A 292 6.62 -11.96 -16.62
CA PRO A 292 5.96 -12.67 -15.52
C PRO A 292 5.50 -14.06 -15.94
N LYS A 293 5.80 -15.11 -15.15
CA LYS A 293 5.42 -16.50 -15.48
C LYS A 293 3.93 -16.69 -15.79
N ARG A 294 3.08 -15.90 -15.14
CA ARG A 294 1.64 -15.83 -15.42
C ARG A 294 1.34 -15.27 -16.83
N MET A 295 1.95 -14.13 -17.18
CA MET A 295 1.83 -13.55 -18.53
C MET A 295 2.33 -14.54 -19.59
N GLN A 296 3.45 -15.22 -19.32
CA GLN A 296 3.95 -16.29 -20.17
C GLN A 296 2.89 -17.40 -20.34
N LYS A 297 2.33 -17.93 -19.24
CA LYS A 297 1.30 -18.97 -19.26
C LYS A 297 0.06 -18.55 -20.08
N ASN A 298 -0.41 -17.32 -19.89
CA ASN A 298 -1.59 -16.80 -20.58
C ASN A 298 -1.33 -16.62 -22.09
N PHE A 299 -0.17 -16.10 -22.47
CA PHE A 299 0.19 -15.99 -23.89
C PHE A 299 0.53 -17.35 -24.52
N GLU A 300 1.07 -18.29 -23.75
CA GLU A 300 1.26 -19.68 -24.19
C GLU A 300 -0.07 -20.36 -24.48
N GLU A 301 -1.11 -20.05 -23.71
CA GLU A 301 -2.47 -20.56 -23.92
C GLU A 301 -3.05 -20.04 -25.25
N VAL A 302 -2.90 -18.75 -25.54
CA VAL A 302 -3.26 -18.15 -26.84
C VAL A 302 -2.47 -18.80 -27.98
N MET A 303 -1.15 -18.99 -27.81
CA MET A 303 -0.26 -19.60 -28.80
C MET A 303 -0.62 -21.06 -29.09
N LYS A 304 -0.74 -21.90 -28.05
CA LYS A 304 -1.03 -23.34 -28.17
C LYS A 304 -2.39 -23.60 -28.84
N ASN A 305 -3.37 -22.75 -28.54
CA ASN A 305 -4.73 -22.87 -29.08
C ASN A 305 -4.96 -22.04 -30.35
N GLN A 306 -3.93 -21.34 -30.87
CA GLN A 306 -3.99 -20.53 -32.10
C GLN A 306 -5.11 -19.49 -32.10
N LEU A 307 -5.39 -18.91 -30.94
CA LEU A 307 -6.50 -17.98 -30.77
C LEU A 307 -6.17 -16.62 -31.36
N TRP A 308 -7.21 -15.94 -31.83
CA TRP A 308 -7.17 -14.52 -32.17
C TRP A 308 -7.97 -13.71 -31.16
N CYS A 309 -7.28 -12.91 -30.36
CA CYS A 309 -7.83 -12.23 -29.19
C CYS A 309 -7.85 -10.70 -29.38
N PRO A 310 -8.78 -9.95 -28.76
CA PRO A 310 -8.78 -8.49 -28.81
C PRO A 310 -7.59 -7.85 -28.08
N CYS A 311 -7.12 -6.72 -28.59
CA CYS A 311 -6.10 -5.89 -27.95
C CYS A 311 -6.33 -4.39 -28.25
N VAL A 312 -6.15 -3.50 -27.27
CA VAL A 312 -6.13 -2.05 -27.51
C VAL A 312 -4.74 -1.46 -27.32
N VAL A 313 -4.49 -0.36 -28.03
CA VAL A 313 -3.46 0.61 -27.68
C VAL A 313 -4.15 1.89 -27.21
N GLN A 314 -3.85 2.30 -25.99
CA GLN A 314 -4.41 3.48 -25.33
C GLN A 314 -3.36 4.56 -25.15
N TYR A 315 -3.66 5.77 -25.63
CA TYR A 315 -2.92 6.97 -25.24
C TYR A 315 -3.32 7.38 -23.85
N HIS A 316 -2.30 7.71 -23.05
CA HIS A 316 -2.48 8.11 -21.68
C HIS A 316 -1.75 9.43 -21.39
N TYR A 317 -2.51 10.51 -21.38
CA TYR A 317 -2.05 11.85 -21.02
C TYR A 317 -2.04 12.04 -19.50
N ARG A 318 -0.90 12.49 -18.98
CA ARG A 318 -0.67 12.82 -17.56
C ARG A 318 0.07 14.14 -17.43
N GLY A 319 0.03 14.72 -16.24
CA GLY A 319 0.77 15.95 -15.95
C GLY A 319 0.58 16.46 -14.54
N HIS A 320 0.57 17.78 -14.40
CA HIS A 320 0.61 18.46 -13.11
C HIS A 320 -0.33 19.68 -13.08
N LYS A 321 -0.43 20.31 -11.90
CA LYS A 321 -1.13 21.59 -11.74
C LYS A 321 -0.26 22.71 -12.29
N ILE A 322 -0.84 23.60 -13.09
CA ILE A 322 -0.14 24.78 -13.61
C ILE A 322 0.25 25.69 -12.44
N THR A 323 1.52 26.11 -12.40
CA THR A 323 1.99 27.14 -11.47
C THR A 323 1.79 28.55 -12.03
N ASP A 324 1.79 29.57 -11.18
CA ASP A 324 1.65 30.97 -11.62
C ASP A 324 2.82 31.38 -12.52
N GLU A 325 4.02 30.88 -12.22
CA GLU A 325 5.24 31.07 -13.04
C GLU A 325 5.09 30.45 -14.44
N GLU A 326 4.57 29.22 -14.55
CA GLU A 326 4.32 28.57 -15.85
C GLU A 326 3.23 29.31 -16.64
N ARG A 327 2.22 29.81 -15.94
CA ARG A 327 1.13 30.56 -16.56
C ARG A 327 1.63 31.84 -17.23
N GLU A 328 2.49 32.59 -16.53
CA GLU A 328 3.09 33.82 -17.06
C GLU A 328 4.10 33.52 -18.18
N LEU A 329 4.94 32.50 -18.00
CA LEU A 329 5.98 32.15 -18.97
C LEU A 329 5.42 31.67 -20.32
N TYR A 330 4.33 30.91 -20.29
CA TYR A 330 3.74 30.29 -21.48
C TYR A 330 2.41 30.91 -21.92
N ASP A 331 2.00 32.04 -21.32
CA ASP A 331 0.75 32.75 -21.62
C ASP A 331 -0.49 31.82 -21.60
N ILE A 332 -0.60 31.00 -20.55
CA ILE A 332 -1.65 29.98 -20.46
C ILE A 332 -2.96 30.62 -19.94
N PRO A 333 -4.09 30.50 -20.66
CA PRO A 333 -5.37 31.07 -20.22
C PRO A 333 -5.83 30.60 -18.84
N ASP A 334 -6.38 31.51 -18.04
CA ASP A 334 -6.87 31.28 -16.66
C ASP A 334 -7.89 30.13 -16.55
N LYS A 335 -8.60 29.80 -17.63
CA LYS A 335 -9.54 28.67 -17.66
C LYS A 335 -8.87 27.32 -17.38
N TYR A 336 -7.57 27.19 -17.63
CA TYR A 336 -6.84 25.94 -17.45
C TYR A 336 -6.23 25.84 -16.06
N LYS A 337 -6.57 24.79 -15.34
CA LYS A 337 -6.05 24.46 -14.01
C LYS A 337 -4.92 23.42 -14.07
N TRP A 338 -4.96 22.55 -15.07
CA TRP A 338 -4.06 21.40 -15.21
C TRP A 338 -3.34 21.43 -16.54
N TRP A 339 -2.10 20.95 -16.59
CA TRP A 339 -1.32 20.82 -17.81
C TRP A 339 -0.84 19.37 -17.98
N LEU A 340 -1.41 18.66 -18.95
CA LEU A 340 -1.05 17.30 -19.31
C LEU A 340 -0.03 17.32 -20.46
N ARG A 341 1.24 17.15 -20.10
CA ARG A 341 2.40 17.22 -21.01
C ARG A 341 3.19 15.92 -21.14
N SER A 342 2.76 14.88 -20.43
CA SER A 342 3.35 13.53 -20.51
C SER A 342 2.38 12.60 -21.22
N LEU A 343 2.85 11.90 -22.26
CA LEU A 343 2.10 10.87 -22.96
C LEU A 343 2.85 9.53 -22.83
N HIS A 344 2.11 8.46 -22.57
CA HIS A 344 2.58 7.09 -22.78
C HIS A 344 1.49 6.27 -23.44
N GLU A 345 1.89 5.15 -24.06
CA GLU A 345 0.96 4.24 -24.70
C GLU A 345 0.85 2.94 -23.92
N ASP A 346 -0.38 2.50 -23.72
CA ASP A 346 -0.70 1.31 -22.99
C ASP A 346 -1.31 0.28 -23.93
N VAL A 347 -0.55 -0.78 -24.18
CA VAL A 347 -1.02 -1.96 -24.92
C VAL A 347 -1.69 -2.89 -23.93
N ARG A 348 -2.92 -3.29 -24.20
CA ARG A 348 -3.73 -4.18 -23.35
C ARG A 348 -4.22 -5.36 -24.16
N HIS A 349 -3.70 -6.52 -23.84
CA HIS A 349 -4.07 -7.80 -24.44
C HIS A 349 -5.15 -8.46 -23.60
N TRP A 350 -6.31 -8.71 -24.19
CA TRP A 350 -7.26 -9.64 -23.61
C TRP A 350 -6.72 -11.05 -23.73
N VAL A 351 -6.69 -11.81 -22.65
CA VAL A 351 -6.31 -13.23 -22.66
C VAL A 351 -7.44 -14.06 -22.07
N PRO A 352 -7.65 -15.30 -22.54
CA PRO A 352 -8.70 -16.19 -22.06
C PRO A 352 -8.32 -16.84 -20.72
N ALA A 353 -7.92 -16.06 -19.72
CA ALA A 353 -7.53 -16.61 -18.42
C ALA A 353 -8.78 -16.88 -17.54
N GLY A 354 -8.88 -18.10 -17.03
CA GLY A 354 -9.87 -18.48 -16.02
C GLY A 354 -11.21 -18.98 -16.57
N ASN A 355 -11.27 -20.28 -16.89
CA ASN A 355 -12.49 -21.03 -17.23
C ASN A 355 -13.29 -20.51 -18.44
N VAL A 356 -12.69 -19.70 -19.33
CA VAL A 356 -13.33 -19.29 -20.58
C VAL A 356 -13.26 -20.46 -21.55
N GLU A 357 -14.42 -20.90 -22.06
CA GLU A 357 -14.48 -21.93 -23.10
C GLU A 357 -14.27 -21.31 -24.49
N TYR A 358 -13.46 -21.97 -25.31
CA TYR A 358 -13.12 -21.56 -26.67
C TYR A 358 -12.73 -22.77 -27.52
N GLU A 359 -12.83 -22.62 -28.84
CA GLU A 359 -12.38 -23.62 -29.81
C GLU A 359 -10.96 -23.32 -30.29
N LYS A 360 -10.23 -24.36 -30.72
CA LYS A 360 -8.89 -24.18 -31.29
C LYS A 360 -8.99 -23.38 -32.60
N GLY A 361 -8.20 -22.31 -32.71
CA GLY A 361 -8.23 -21.41 -33.87
C GLY A 361 -9.33 -20.35 -33.82
N GLU A 362 -10.09 -20.26 -32.73
CA GLU A 362 -11.20 -19.32 -32.62
C GLU A 362 -10.73 -17.86 -32.58
N ARG A 363 -11.48 -16.99 -33.25
CA ARG A 363 -11.36 -15.54 -33.12
C ARG A 363 -12.43 -15.02 -32.18
N ILE A 364 -12.00 -14.37 -31.10
CA ILE A 364 -12.88 -13.73 -30.12
C ILE A 364 -13.16 -12.30 -30.58
N ASP A 365 -14.36 -12.06 -31.11
CA ASP A 365 -14.76 -10.76 -31.68
C ASP A 365 -15.00 -9.69 -30.62
N TRP A 366 -14.73 -8.40 -30.88
CA TRP A 366 -14.82 -7.29 -29.90
C TRP A 366 -16.14 -7.17 -29.12
N GLU A 367 -17.26 -7.63 -29.70
CA GLU A 367 -18.59 -7.60 -29.10
C GLU A 367 -18.93 -8.88 -28.31
N ASP A 368 -17.99 -9.84 -28.28
CA ASP A 368 -18.19 -11.12 -27.64
C ASP A 368 -18.43 -10.95 -26.13
N PRO A 369 -19.50 -11.56 -25.58
CA PRO A 369 -19.83 -11.43 -24.16
C PRO A 369 -18.73 -11.97 -23.24
N ARG A 370 -17.88 -12.90 -23.70
CA ARG A 370 -16.72 -13.43 -22.96
C ARG A 370 -15.64 -12.37 -22.75
N ILE A 371 -15.57 -11.36 -23.61
CA ILE A 371 -14.63 -10.25 -23.41
C ILE A 371 -15.06 -9.43 -22.21
N LYS A 372 -16.35 -9.30 -21.93
CA LYS A 372 -16.79 -8.60 -20.72
C LYS A 372 -16.16 -9.26 -19.52
N ASP A 373 -16.02 -10.58 -19.47
CA ASP A 373 -15.20 -11.36 -18.51
C ASP A 373 -13.69 -11.22 -18.71
N SER A 374 -13.20 -9.96 -18.69
CA SER A 374 -11.83 -9.61 -19.04
C SER A 374 -10.81 -9.88 -17.95
N TYR A 375 -9.73 -10.52 -18.38
CA TYR A 375 -8.45 -10.50 -17.71
C TYR A 375 -7.42 -9.97 -18.71
N LEU A 376 -6.66 -8.94 -18.33
CA LEU A 376 -5.74 -8.25 -19.24
C LEU A 376 -4.30 -8.47 -18.85
N GLU A 377 -3.46 -8.81 -19.83
CA GLU A 377 -2.02 -8.63 -19.73
C GLU A 377 -1.66 -7.31 -20.43
N GLY A 378 -0.82 -6.50 -19.79
CA GLY A 378 -0.52 -5.16 -20.28
C GLY A 378 0.97 -4.92 -20.48
N LEU A 379 1.29 -4.16 -21.52
CA LEU A 379 2.62 -3.61 -21.78
C LEU A 379 2.46 -2.09 -21.93
N THR A 380 3.31 -1.32 -21.27
CA THR A 380 3.35 0.14 -21.42
C THR A 380 4.55 0.50 -22.27
N VAL A 381 4.32 1.24 -23.36
CA VAL A 381 5.33 1.85 -24.21
C VAL A 381 5.55 3.27 -23.70
N LEU A 382 6.73 3.50 -23.15
CA LEU A 382 7.18 4.80 -22.70
C LEU A 382 8.01 5.42 -23.81
N THR A 383 7.48 6.51 -24.34
CA THR A 383 8.23 7.41 -25.21
C THR A 383 8.94 8.43 -24.33
N PRO A 384 10.15 8.91 -24.69
CA PRO A 384 10.73 10.07 -24.04
C PRO A 384 9.72 11.20 -24.23
N THR A 385 9.24 11.81 -23.15
CA THR A 385 8.19 12.85 -23.15
C THR A 385 8.32 13.73 -24.39
N THR A 386 7.47 13.47 -25.37
CA THR A 386 7.67 13.86 -26.76
C THR A 386 7.35 15.34 -26.91
N THR A 387 8.37 16.18 -26.72
CA THR A 387 8.35 17.60 -27.13
C THR A 387 9.18 17.83 -28.39
N ASP A 388 9.67 16.76 -29.04
CA ASP A 388 10.36 16.86 -30.34
C ASP A 388 9.33 16.88 -31.49
N PRO A 389 9.16 18.01 -32.19
CA PRO A 389 8.23 18.13 -33.32
C PRO A 389 8.65 17.29 -34.54
N LYS A 390 9.85 16.71 -34.54
CA LYS A 390 10.39 15.90 -35.65
C LYS A 390 10.03 14.41 -35.57
N ASP A 391 9.43 13.96 -34.47
CA ASP A 391 9.10 12.54 -34.27
C ASP A 391 7.73 12.18 -34.88
N LYS A 392 7.74 11.44 -35.99
CA LYS A 392 6.54 11.20 -36.82
C LYS A 392 5.70 9.99 -36.40
N ASP A 393 6.19 9.09 -35.54
CA ASP A 393 5.43 7.92 -35.08
C ASP A 393 6.03 7.30 -33.81
N ASP A 394 5.22 7.18 -32.76
CA ASP A 394 5.57 6.66 -31.43
C ASP A 394 5.45 5.14 -31.30
N PHE A 395 4.84 4.45 -32.28
CA PHE A 395 4.68 2.99 -32.28
C PHE A 395 5.47 2.30 -33.41
N TYR A 396 5.83 3.00 -34.49
CA TYR A 396 6.65 2.44 -35.57
C TYR A 396 8.15 2.51 -35.27
N ALA A 397 8.82 1.37 -35.41
CA ALA A 397 10.28 1.27 -35.44
C ALA A 397 10.83 1.90 -36.73
N GLY A 398 10.89 3.23 -36.78
CA GLY A 398 11.38 3.97 -37.94
C GLY A 398 11.88 5.38 -37.66
N SER A 399 11.59 5.95 -36.48
CA SER A 399 12.19 7.22 -36.10
C SER A 399 13.66 7.03 -35.71
N GLU A 400 14.50 7.99 -36.08
CA GLU A 400 15.92 8.05 -35.75
C GLU A 400 16.18 7.92 -34.23
N VAL A 401 15.15 8.21 -33.42
CA VAL A 401 15.09 8.10 -31.95
C VAL A 401 14.95 6.64 -31.48
N ALA A 402 14.14 5.82 -32.16
CA ALA A 402 14.03 4.39 -31.88
C ALA A 402 15.34 3.64 -32.16
N MET A 403 16.05 4.04 -33.23
CA MET A 403 17.37 3.49 -33.58
C MET A 403 18.48 3.86 -32.57
N ARG A 404 18.30 4.94 -31.80
CA ARG A 404 19.20 5.37 -30.71
C ARG A 404 18.79 4.83 -29.32
N GLY A 405 17.79 3.95 -29.24
CA GLY A 405 17.34 3.33 -27.98
C GLY A 405 16.28 4.11 -27.20
N GLY A 406 15.48 4.96 -27.88
CA GLY A 406 14.52 5.87 -27.23
C GLY A 406 13.20 5.28 -26.74
N ILE A 407 12.80 4.07 -27.18
CA ILE A 407 11.51 3.47 -26.76
C ILE A 407 11.75 2.43 -25.67
N ARG A 408 11.11 2.60 -24.51
CA ARG A 408 11.13 1.61 -23.42
C ARG A 408 9.77 0.96 -23.28
N VAL A 409 9.70 -0.36 -23.41
CA VAL A 409 8.50 -1.11 -23.05
C VAL A 409 8.65 -1.65 -21.63
N VAL A 410 7.58 -1.64 -20.83
CA VAL A 410 7.55 -2.21 -19.47
C VAL A 410 6.28 -3.02 -19.26
N THR A 411 6.36 -4.07 -18.44
CA THR A 411 5.20 -4.92 -18.15
C THR A 411 4.30 -4.30 -17.10
N LYS A 412 2.99 -4.25 -17.36
CA LYS A 412 1.96 -3.94 -16.36
C LYS A 412 1.53 -5.24 -15.68
N VAL A 413 1.80 -5.36 -14.37
CA VAL A 413 1.56 -6.60 -13.59
C VAL A 413 0.33 -6.45 -12.69
N ILE A 414 -0.52 -7.49 -12.73
CA ILE A 414 -1.81 -7.75 -12.03
C ILE A 414 -2.79 -6.57 -11.97
N GLU A 415 -3.95 -6.76 -12.58
CA GLU A 415 -5.13 -5.95 -12.26
C GLU A 415 -5.49 -6.08 -10.77
N PRO A 416 -6.14 -5.07 -10.19
CA PRO A 416 -6.59 -5.14 -8.81
C PRO A 416 -7.55 -6.33 -8.62
N CYS A 417 -7.26 -7.21 -7.66
CA CYS A 417 -8.06 -8.42 -7.43
C CYS A 417 -8.24 -8.74 -5.94
N LEU A 418 -9.31 -9.46 -5.63
CA LEU A 418 -9.68 -9.91 -4.29
C LEU A 418 -9.22 -11.35 -4.03
N HIS A 419 -8.83 -11.63 -2.79
CA HIS A 419 -8.69 -13.00 -2.30
C HIS A 419 -10.09 -13.66 -2.20
N PRO A 420 -10.23 -14.99 -2.43
CA PRO A 420 -11.52 -15.71 -2.41
C PRO A 420 -12.33 -15.49 -1.14
N ASP A 421 -11.66 -15.46 0.01
CA ASP A 421 -12.30 -15.27 1.31
C ASP A 421 -12.67 -13.82 1.65
N THR A 422 -12.26 -12.85 0.83
CA THR A 422 -12.62 -11.45 1.06
C THR A 422 -14.10 -11.24 0.79
N PHE A 423 -14.80 -10.64 1.73
CA PHE A 423 -16.20 -10.32 1.56
C PHE A 423 -16.38 -9.08 0.69
N VAL A 424 -17.41 -9.10 -0.14
CA VAL A 424 -17.92 -7.98 -0.94
C VAL A 424 -19.34 -7.67 -0.46
N ILE A 425 -19.71 -6.39 -0.48
CA ILE A 425 -21.05 -5.96 -0.10
C ILE A 425 -22.01 -6.08 -1.29
N THR A 426 -23.03 -6.92 -1.12
CA THR A 426 -24.10 -7.12 -2.10
C THR A 426 -25.45 -6.61 -1.57
N ASN A 427 -26.46 -6.57 -2.44
CA ASN A 427 -27.84 -6.23 -2.08
C ASN A 427 -28.48 -7.17 -1.03
N ARG A 428 -27.82 -8.28 -0.70
CA ARG A 428 -28.24 -9.25 0.33
C ARG A 428 -27.28 -9.33 1.51
N GLY A 429 -26.33 -8.40 1.63
CA GLY A 429 -25.35 -8.35 2.72
C GLY A 429 -23.96 -8.80 2.27
N PHE A 430 -23.19 -9.44 3.15
CA PHE A 430 -21.83 -9.85 2.82
C PHE A 430 -21.82 -11.19 2.11
N LYS A 431 -21.09 -11.28 0.99
CA LYS A 431 -20.86 -12.51 0.23
C LYS A 431 -19.37 -12.61 -0.11
N ARG A 432 -18.77 -13.80 -0.04
CA ARG A 432 -17.33 -13.95 -0.34
C ARG A 432 -17.10 -13.70 -1.83
N ALA A 433 -15.94 -13.14 -2.19
CA ALA A 433 -15.57 -12.92 -3.58
C ALA A 433 -15.67 -14.21 -4.41
N ALA A 434 -15.34 -15.36 -3.83
CA ALA A 434 -15.46 -16.67 -4.48
C ALA A 434 -16.89 -17.12 -4.81
N ASP A 435 -17.88 -16.59 -4.07
CA ASP A 435 -19.29 -16.97 -4.19
C ASP A 435 -20.10 -15.96 -5.02
N ILE A 436 -19.51 -14.85 -5.45
CA ILE A 436 -20.18 -13.81 -6.25
C ILE A 436 -20.53 -14.35 -7.64
N THR A 437 -21.73 -14.03 -8.13
CA THR A 437 -22.22 -14.41 -9.46
C THR A 437 -22.77 -13.18 -10.19
N LYS A 438 -22.95 -13.25 -11.52
CA LYS A 438 -23.40 -12.09 -12.33
C LYS A 438 -24.80 -11.57 -11.96
N GLU A 439 -25.60 -12.38 -11.26
CA GLU A 439 -26.94 -12.03 -10.78
C GLU A 439 -26.91 -11.20 -9.48
N ASP A 440 -25.78 -11.12 -8.78
CA ASP A 440 -25.64 -10.28 -7.60
C ASP A 440 -25.55 -8.80 -7.99
N LEU A 441 -26.09 -7.92 -7.14
CA LEU A 441 -25.87 -6.48 -7.25
C LEU A 441 -24.87 -6.04 -6.19
N ILE A 442 -23.86 -5.27 -6.58
CA ILE A 442 -22.75 -4.86 -5.71
C ILE A 442 -22.90 -3.39 -5.34
N LEU A 443 -22.57 -3.05 -4.08
CA LEU A 443 -22.58 -1.68 -3.60
C LEU A 443 -21.38 -0.91 -4.20
N ASN A 444 -21.64 0.19 -4.91
CA ASN A 444 -20.61 1.05 -5.50
C ASN A 444 -20.19 2.19 -4.56
N ARG A 445 -19.18 2.98 -4.96
CA ARG A 445 -18.62 4.09 -4.16
C ARG A 445 -19.57 5.28 -3.91
N TYR A 446 -20.77 5.25 -4.49
CA TYR A 446 -21.80 6.28 -4.34
C TYR A 446 -22.96 5.80 -3.45
N GLY A 447 -22.87 4.59 -2.90
CA GLY A 447 -23.90 4.04 -2.01
C GLY A 447 -25.07 3.40 -2.74
N HIS A 448 -24.94 3.10 -4.04
CA HIS A 448 -25.97 2.45 -4.85
C HIS A 448 -25.57 1.03 -5.23
N PHE A 449 -26.57 0.18 -5.45
CA PHE A 449 -26.36 -1.19 -5.92
C PHE A 449 -26.38 -1.22 -7.44
N GLU A 450 -25.38 -1.88 -8.02
CA GLU A 450 -25.11 -1.87 -9.45
C GLU A 450 -24.91 -3.30 -9.97
N GLN A 451 -25.23 -3.53 -11.24
CA GLN A 451 -24.99 -4.81 -11.90
C GLN A 451 -23.49 -5.05 -12.09
N ILE A 452 -23.10 -6.31 -11.97
CA ILE A 452 -21.76 -6.77 -12.31
C ILE A 452 -21.65 -6.81 -13.83
N ALA A 453 -20.65 -6.11 -14.39
CA ALA A 453 -20.31 -6.28 -15.80
C ALA A 453 -19.69 -7.66 -16.01
N TYR A 454 -18.77 -8.02 -15.12
CA TYR A 454 -18.03 -9.26 -15.24
C TYR A 454 -17.26 -9.72 -14.00
N ILE A 455 -16.86 -10.99 -14.03
CA ILE A 455 -16.04 -11.64 -13.00
C ILE A 455 -14.94 -12.43 -13.68
N THR A 456 -13.68 -12.16 -13.35
CA THR A 456 -12.55 -12.99 -13.77
C THR A 456 -11.75 -13.53 -12.62
N THR A 457 -10.99 -14.59 -12.92
CA THR A 457 -10.20 -15.28 -11.91
C THR A 457 -8.83 -15.68 -12.46
N GLY A 458 -7.85 -15.75 -11.57
CA GLY A 458 -6.52 -16.28 -11.89
C GLY A 458 -5.79 -16.65 -10.61
N GLU A 459 -4.46 -16.81 -10.69
CA GLU A 459 -3.64 -17.20 -9.54
C GLU A 459 -2.67 -16.08 -9.14
N ALA A 460 -2.58 -15.81 -7.84
CA ALA A 460 -1.60 -14.91 -7.26
C ALA A 460 -0.82 -15.63 -6.14
N GLN A 461 0.46 -15.30 -6.03
CA GLN A 461 1.36 -15.83 -5.00
C GLN A 461 1.38 -14.96 -3.73
N GLU A 462 0.85 -13.74 -3.84
CA GLU A 462 0.99 -12.70 -2.83
C GLU A 462 -0.30 -11.88 -2.69
N PHE A 463 -0.69 -11.66 -1.44
CA PHE A 463 -1.82 -10.81 -1.04
C PHE A 463 -1.40 -9.86 0.08
N TYR A 464 -2.22 -8.85 0.32
CA TYR A 464 -2.13 -7.91 1.44
C TYR A 464 -3.38 -8.04 2.28
N GLU A 465 -3.20 -8.30 3.58
CA GLU A 465 -4.26 -8.25 4.57
C GLU A 465 -4.31 -6.86 5.21
N ILE A 466 -5.44 -6.19 5.00
CA ILE A 466 -5.74 -4.86 5.49
C ILE A 466 -6.78 -4.99 6.58
N LYS A 467 -6.45 -4.48 7.77
CA LYS A 467 -7.37 -4.44 8.89
C LYS A 467 -7.82 -3.00 9.10
N ILE A 468 -9.12 -2.76 8.99
CA ILE A 468 -9.74 -1.45 9.26
C ILE A 468 -10.37 -1.49 10.65
N VAL A 469 -10.43 -0.35 11.35
CA VAL A 469 -11.11 -0.25 12.64
C VAL A 469 -12.55 -0.72 12.49
N GLY A 470 -12.94 -1.68 13.32
CA GLY A 470 -14.31 -2.19 13.34
C GLY A 470 -14.74 -3.01 12.12
N GLY A 471 -13.89 -3.21 11.11
CA GLY A 471 -14.18 -4.01 9.92
C GLY A 471 -13.61 -5.43 9.98
N LEU A 472 -14.05 -6.25 9.02
CA LEU A 472 -13.46 -7.55 8.74
C LEU A 472 -12.07 -7.37 8.07
N PRO A 473 -11.14 -8.32 8.24
CA PRO A 473 -9.88 -8.29 7.50
C PRO A 473 -10.15 -8.42 6.00
N LEU A 474 -9.56 -7.52 5.21
CA LEU A 474 -9.68 -7.49 3.76
C LEU A 474 -8.39 -8.04 3.14
N ARG A 475 -8.48 -9.03 2.26
CA ARG A 475 -7.32 -9.63 1.58
C ARG A 475 -7.39 -9.39 0.08
N VAL A 476 -6.37 -8.73 -0.45
CA VAL A 476 -6.37 -8.21 -1.83
C VAL A 476 -4.97 -8.25 -2.43
N THR A 477 -4.85 -8.14 -3.76
CA THR A 477 -3.53 -8.04 -4.40
C THR A 477 -2.86 -6.70 -4.08
N ALA A 478 -1.54 -6.62 -4.25
CA ALA A 478 -0.77 -5.41 -3.92
C ALA A 478 -1.30 -4.13 -4.60
N GLN A 479 -1.76 -4.26 -5.85
CA GLN A 479 -2.25 -3.17 -6.70
C GLN A 479 -3.72 -2.80 -6.43
N HIS A 480 -4.41 -3.47 -5.50
CA HIS A 480 -5.83 -3.23 -5.27
C HIS A 480 -6.06 -1.85 -4.61
N PRO A 481 -6.77 -0.91 -5.26
CA PRO A 481 -6.87 0.47 -4.81
C PRO A 481 -7.93 0.64 -3.72
N PHE A 482 -7.67 1.49 -2.74
CA PHE A 482 -8.65 1.90 -1.73
C PHE A 482 -8.87 3.40 -1.85
N LEU A 483 -10.12 3.84 -1.72
CA LEU A 483 -10.42 5.27 -1.64
C LEU A 483 -10.02 5.77 -0.25
N VAL A 484 -9.13 6.74 -0.18
CA VAL A 484 -8.53 7.26 1.06
C VAL A 484 -8.73 8.77 1.15
N ALA A 485 -9.07 9.27 2.34
CA ALA A 485 -9.08 10.70 2.63
C ALA A 485 -7.67 11.21 2.91
N VAL A 486 -7.29 12.27 2.21
CA VAL A 486 -6.11 13.09 2.49
C VAL A 486 -6.59 14.46 2.93
N PHE A 487 -6.23 14.87 4.14
CA PHE A 487 -6.63 16.14 4.72
C PHE A 487 -5.65 17.25 4.30
N ASP A 488 -6.16 18.44 4.01
CA ASP A 488 -5.32 19.60 3.74
C ASP A 488 -4.65 20.07 5.04
N SER A 489 -3.36 20.46 4.97
CA SER A 489 -2.50 20.82 6.10
C SER A 489 -2.99 21.97 6.98
N ASN A 490 -4.02 22.71 6.57
CA ASN A 490 -4.61 23.82 7.32
C ASN A 490 -5.58 23.38 8.44
N PHE A 491 -5.81 22.08 8.64
CA PHE A 491 -6.67 21.56 9.71
C PHE A 491 -6.00 21.46 11.10
N GLU A 492 -4.70 21.76 11.22
CA GLU A 492 -3.96 21.66 12.49
C GLU A 492 -4.13 22.87 13.44
N THR A 493 -4.74 23.98 13.01
CA THR A 493 -5.08 25.14 13.87
C THR A 493 -6.45 25.01 14.56
N LEU A 494 -6.91 23.79 14.83
CA LEU A 494 -8.11 23.55 15.64
C LEU A 494 -7.83 23.55 17.14
N GLY A 495 -6.55 23.59 17.57
CA GLY A 495 -6.15 23.64 18.98
C GLY A 495 -6.69 24.84 19.76
N GLU A 496 -7.08 25.91 19.07
CA GLU A 496 -7.58 27.17 19.63
C GLU A 496 -9.12 27.32 19.54
N THR A 497 -9.80 26.39 18.87
CA THR A 497 -11.25 26.42 18.64
C THR A 497 -11.98 25.45 19.56
N SER A 498 -13.13 25.89 20.07
CA SER A 498 -13.96 25.15 21.02
C SER A 498 -14.54 23.86 20.40
N HIS A 499 -14.95 22.92 21.26
CA HIS A 499 -15.53 21.65 20.84
C HIS A 499 -16.79 21.80 19.97
N LYS A 500 -17.53 22.92 20.12
CA LYS A 500 -18.71 23.27 19.31
C LYS A 500 -18.35 23.85 17.94
N GLU A 501 -17.25 24.59 17.84
CA GLU A 501 -16.77 25.14 16.56
C GLU A 501 -16.17 24.04 15.66
N ARG A 502 -15.57 23.01 16.27
CA ARG A 502 -15.07 21.80 15.57
C ARG A 502 -16.17 20.94 14.95
N GLU A 503 -17.39 20.93 15.50
CA GLU A 503 -18.53 20.23 14.92
C GLU A 503 -19.13 20.94 13.70
N LEU A 504 -18.89 22.26 13.56
CA LEU A 504 -19.49 23.10 12.52
C LEU A 504 -18.55 23.35 11.32
N LEU A 505 -17.26 23.05 11.44
CA LEU A 505 -16.29 23.24 10.37
C LEU A 505 -16.26 22.02 9.44
N PRO A 506 -16.62 22.16 8.15
CA PRO A 506 -16.57 21.04 7.22
C PRO A 506 -15.12 20.58 7.08
N ILE A 507 -14.83 19.34 7.50
CA ILE A 507 -13.51 18.74 7.36
C ILE A 507 -13.13 18.74 5.88
N LYS A 508 -12.17 19.59 5.48
CA LYS A 508 -11.71 19.65 4.09
C LYS A 508 -10.72 18.51 3.86
N TYR A 509 -11.10 17.62 2.96
CA TYR A 509 -10.27 16.51 2.53
C TYR A 509 -10.42 16.31 1.02
N ARG A 510 -9.42 15.67 0.42
CA ARG A 510 -9.48 15.12 -0.93
C ARG A 510 -9.57 13.59 -0.85
N ALA A 511 -10.47 13.00 -1.63
CA ALA A 511 -10.52 11.55 -1.82
C ALA A 511 -9.52 11.16 -2.90
N VAL A 512 -8.59 10.25 -2.60
CA VAL A 512 -7.58 9.75 -3.54
C VAL A 512 -7.56 8.23 -3.50
N TRP A 513 -7.30 7.58 -4.64
CA TRP A 513 -7.07 6.15 -4.61
C TRP A 513 -5.64 5.85 -4.19
N LYS A 514 -5.49 4.80 -3.39
CA LYS A 514 -4.20 4.36 -2.87
C LYS A 514 -4.13 2.84 -2.87
N CYS A 515 -3.13 2.26 -3.53
CA CYS A 515 -3.01 0.80 -3.58
C CYS A 515 -2.80 0.16 -2.20
N ALA A 516 -3.22 -1.09 -2.06
CA ALA A 516 -3.08 -1.90 -0.85
C ALA A 516 -1.64 -1.94 -0.31
N SER A 517 -0.64 -2.05 -1.18
CA SER A 517 0.78 -2.04 -0.79
C SER A 517 1.26 -0.69 -0.24
N TYR A 518 0.57 0.40 -0.57
CA TYR A 518 0.90 1.75 -0.12
C TYR A 518 0.12 2.20 1.12
N LEU A 519 -0.97 1.51 1.45
CA LEU A 519 -1.72 1.77 2.66
C LEU A 519 -0.81 1.63 3.89
N LYS A 520 -1.00 2.53 4.85
CA LYS A 520 -0.27 2.59 6.10
C LYS A 520 -1.26 2.56 7.27
N PRO A 521 -0.87 1.97 8.41
CA PRO A 521 -1.58 2.20 9.66
C PRO A 521 -1.77 3.70 9.87
N GLY A 522 -3.00 4.12 10.16
CA GLY A 522 -3.36 5.52 10.33
C GLY A 522 -4.10 6.15 9.15
N ASP A 523 -3.94 5.64 7.92
CA ASP A 523 -4.68 6.12 6.75
C ASP A 523 -6.20 6.00 6.99
N ILE A 524 -6.98 6.92 6.42
CA ILE A 524 -8.44 6.93 6.54
C ILE A 524 -9.06 6.44 5.23
N VAL A 525 -9.53 5.19 5.19
CA VAL A 525 -10.29 4.68 4.05
C VAL A 525 -11.72 5.20 4.07
N LEU A 526 -12.29 5.42 2.90
CA LEU A 526 -13.62 5.97 2.72
C LEU A 526 -14.63 4.86 2.41
N PHE A 527 -15.82 4.99 2.99
CA PHE A 527 -16.99 4.15 2.74
C PHE A 527 -18.19 5.06 2.47
N PRO A 528 -18.98 4.84 1.41
CA PRO A 528 -20.07 5.76 1.06
C PRO A 528 -21.15 5.80 2.15
N LYS A 529 -21.80 6.95 2.30
CA LYS A 529 -23.04 7.03 3.06
C LYS A 529 -24.15 6.27 2.32
N ILE A 530 -24.99 5.59 3.11
CA ILE A 530 -26.12 4.80 2.59
C ILE A 530 -27.38 5.64 2.74
N HIS A 531 -28.08 5.89 1.64
CA HIS A 531 -29.35 6.59 1.65
C HIS A 531 -30.50 5.58 1.73
N LEU A 532 -31.33 5.70 2.76
CA LEU A 532 -32.54 4.89 2.94
C LEU A 532 -33.75 5.68 2.45
N ALA A 533 -34.66 5.00 1.76
CA ALA A 533 -35.96 5.59 1.44
C ALA A 533 -36.84 5.62 2.69
N GLU A 534 -37.39 6.80 3.01
CA GLU A 534 -38.35 6.96 4.09
C GLU A 534 -39.75 6.58 3.61
N VAL A 535 -40.42 5.71 4.37
CA VAL A 535 -41.78 5.24 4.05
C VAL A 535 -42.65 5.34 5.29
N SER A 536 -43.74 6.11 5.21
CA SER A 536 -44.81 6.08 6.19
C SER A 536 -45.53 4.74 6.10
N ASP A 537 -45.36 3.89 7.10
CA ASP A 537 -45.73 2.47 7.00
C ASP A 537 -47.12 2.21 7.60
N ASP A 538 -48.15 2.21 6.75
CA ASP A 538 -49.51 1.85 7.15
C ASP A 538 -49.76 0.32 7.14
N TYR A 539 -48.92 -0.48 6.48
CA TYR A 539 -49.23 -1.88 6.15
C TYR A 539 -48.37 -2.93 6.87
N PHE A 540 -47.07 -2.69 7.09
CA PHE A 540 -46.21 -3.67 7.77
C PHE A 540 -46.20 -3.45 9.29
N GLY A 541 -45.87 -2.25 9.74
CA GLY A 541 -45.91 -1.87 11.15
C GLY A 541 -44.84 -2.56 12.01
N TYR A 542 -44.55 -1.94 13.16
CA TYR A 542 -43.46 -2.35 14.06
C TYR A 542 -43.57 -3.81 14.55
N ASP A 543 -44.76 -4.25 14.95
CA ASP A 543 -45.00 -5.58 15.51
C ASP A 543 -44.69 -6.72 14.50
N LYS A 544 -45.04 -6.54 13.21
CA LYS A 544 -44.67 -7.53 12.17
C LYS A 544 -43.15 -7.55 11.97
N GLY A 545 -42.54 -6.37 11.98
CA GLY A 545 -41.09 -6.22 11.91
C GLY A 545 -40.41 -7.03 12.99
N ARG A 546 -40.81 -6.82 14.25
CA ARG A 546 -40.29 -7.53 15.43
C ARG A 546 -40.42 -9.04 15.29
N ILE A 547 -41.55 -9.54 14.82
CA ILE A 547 -41.75 -10.98 14.56
C ILE A 547 -40.80 -11.51 13.48
N ILE A 548 -40.66 -10.80 12.36
CA ILE A 548 -39.77 -11.21 11.27
C ILE A 548 -38.30 -11.15 11.71
N GLY A 549 -37.90 -10.14 12.50
CA GLY A 549 -36.57 -10.07 13.10
C GLY A 549 -36.27 -11.28 13.98
N LYS A 550 -37.19 -11.62 14.91
CA LYS A 550 -37.04 -12.82 15.75
C LYS A 550 -37.07 -14.11 14.94
N PHE A 551 -37.80 -14.15 13.83
CA PHE A 551 -37.81 -15.29 12.91
C PHE A 551 -36.48 -15.48 12.17
N ILE A 552 -35.80 -14.39 11.81
CA ILE A 552 -34.49 -14.43 11.15
C ILE A 552 -33.44 -14.97 12.12
N ALA A 553 -33.52 -14.58 13.40
CA ALA A 553 -32.63 -15.05 14.45
C ALA A 553 -32.96 -16.50 14.89
N ASP A 554 -34.11 -16.69 15.54
CA ASP A 554 -34.53 -17.94 16.19
C ASP A 554 -35.86 -18.45 15.62
N GLY A 555 -35.97 -18.59 14.29
CA GLY A 555 -37.22 -19.05 13.69
C GLY A 555 -37.07 -20.01 12.52
N SER A 556 -38.13 -20.76 12.26
CA SER A 556 -38.23 -21.70 11.13
C SER A 556 -39.62 -21.65 10.51
N LEU A 557 -39.71 -21.94 9.21
CA LEU A 557 -41.00 -22.14 8.58
C LEU A 557 -41.71 -23.32 9.24
N TRP A 558 -43.03 -23.20 9.43
CA TRP A 558 -43.84 -24.24 10.05
C TRP A 558 -45.06 -24.53 9.19
N ASN A 559 -45.20 -25.78 8.75
CA ASN A 559 -46.25 -26.22 7.82
C ASN A 559 -46.34 -25.35 6.54
N LYS A 560 -47.39 -25.56 5.72
CA LYS A 560 -47.60 -24.80 4.48
C LYS A 560 -48.10 -23.35 4.70
N SER A 561 -48.26 -22.90 5.95
CA SER A 561 -49.01 -21.68 6.26
C SER A 561 -48.58 -20.92 7.51
N GLY A 562 -47.51 -21.34 8.20
CA GLY A 562 -47.11 -20.73 9.47
C GLY A 562 -45.60 -20.57 9.67
N ILE A 563 -45.26 -19.99 10.81
CA ILE A 563 -43.88 -19.85 11.28
C ILE A 563 -43.79 -20.37 12.70
N SER A 564 -42.58 -20.78 13.10
CA SER A 564 -42.22 -21.08 14.48
C SER A 564 -41.11 -20.16 14.94
N LEU A 565 -41.20 -19.72 16.18
CA LEU A 565 -40.19 -18.97 16.92
C LEU A 565 -39.74 -19.79 18.13
N PHE A 566 -38.46 -19.74 18.45
CA PHE A 566 -37.85 -20.53 19.52
C PHE A 566 -37.35 -19.62 20.65
N PHE A 567 -37.54 -20.08 21.88
CA PHE A 567 -37.25 -19.33 23.10
C PHE A 567 -36.56 -20.19 24.13
N ASN A 568 -35.69 -19.57 24.93
CA ASN A 568 -35.15 -20.23 26.11
C ASN A 568 -36.29 -20.47 27.12
N HIS A 569 -36.55 -21.75 27.42
CA HIS A 569 -37.64 -22.16 28.31
C HIS A 569 -37.55 -21.54 29.71
N ARG A 570 -36.36 -21.14 30.18
CA ARG A 570 -36.19 -20.49 31.49
C ARG A 570 -36.78 -19.07 31.54
N LYS A 571 -37.05 -18.45 30.40
CA LYS A 571 -37.54 -17.07 30.31
C LYS A 571 -39.06 -17.03 30.08
N GLN A 572 -39.83 -17.57 31.04
CA GLN A 572 -41.28 -17.68 30.93
C GLN A 572 -41.99 -16.33 30.70
N ASN A 573 -41.54 -15.25 31.36
CA ASN A 573 -42.11 -13.91 31.16
C ASN A 573 -41.95 -13.40 29.72
N GLU A 574 -40.82 -13.68 29.08
CA GLU A 574 -40.57 -13.33 27.67
C GLU A 574 -41.51 -14.12 26.75
N ILE A 575 -41.66 -15.42 27.01
CA ILE A 575 -42.56 -16.30 26.24
C ILE A 575 -44.01 -15.77 26.29
N GLU A 576 -44.51 -15.39 27.47
CA GLU A 576 -45.87 -14.85 27.61
C GLU A 576 -46.06 -13.50 26.91
N GLU A 577 -45.05 -12.63 26.91
CA GLU A 577 -45.08 -11.39 26.12
C GLU A 577 -45.22 -11.69 24.61
N TRP A 578 -44.46 -12.67 24.11
CA TRP A 578 -44.51 -13.07 22.72
C TRP A 578 -45.84 -13.75 22.35
N ILE A 579 -46.46 -14.50 23.24
CA ILE A 579 -47.81 -15.04 23.04
C ILE A 579 -48.82 -13.89 22.87
N LYS A 580 -48.75 -12.86 23.73
CA LYS A 580 -49.60 -11.66 23.63
C LYS A 580 -49.35 -10.88 22.34
N LEU A 581 -48.11 -10.78 21.89
CA LEU A 581 -47.78 -10.12 20.62
C LEU A 581 -48.35 -10.91 19.43
N LEU A 582 -48.13 -12.22 19.38
CA LEU A 582 -48.58 -13.08 18.29
C LEU A 582 -50.11 -13.15 18.21
N SER A 583 -50.81 -13.08 19.35
CA SER A 583 -52.28 -13.13 19.40
C SER A 583 -52.95 -11.90 18.79
N LYS A 584 -52.24 -10.76 18.63
CA LYS A 584 -52.75 -9.58 17.90
C LYS A 584 -53.03 -9.86 16.43
N PHE A 585 -52.35 -10.85 15.84
CA PHE A 585 -52.50 -11.21 14.43
C PHE A 585 -53.66 -12.19 14.25
N LYS A 586 -54.89 -11.63 14.15
CA LYS A 586 -56.17 -12.36 14.11
C LYS A 586 -56.18 -13.61 13.20
N ASN A 587 -56.96 -14.60 13.63
CA ASN A 587 -57.52 -15.78 12.95
C ASN A 587 -57.02 -17.20 13.31
N LYS A 588 -55.96 -17.44 14.11
CA LYS A 588 -55.60 -18.81 14.58
C LYS A 588 -54.88 -18.81 15.94
N LYS A 589 -55.11 -19.84 16.76
CA LYS A 589 -54.44 -20.03 18.08
C LYS A 589 -52.93 -20.16 17.91
N VAL A 590 -52.18 -19.46 18.75
CA VAL A 590 -50.74 -19.66 18.93
C VAL A 590 -50.57 -21.01 19.63
N SER A 591 -49.80 -21.93 19.04
CA SER A 591 -49.48 -23.20 19.68
C SER A 591 -48.14 -23.11 20.40
N ARG A 592 -48.11 -23.52 21.67
CA ARG A 592 -46.91 -23.61 22.50
C ARG A 592 -46.51 -25.07 22.68
N LEU A 593 -45.23 -25.36 22.53
CA LEU A 593 -44.64 -26.67 22.84
C LEU A 593 -43.39 -26.46 23.69
N ASP A 594 -43.40 -27.03 24.90
CA ASP A 594 -42.30 -26.90 25.86
C ASP A 594 -41.36 -28.11 25.83
N PRO A 595 -40.10 -27.97 26.29
CA PRO A 595 -39.12 -29.05 26.40
C PRO A 595 -39.64 -30.24 27.19
N ASP A 596 -40.29 -30.01 28.33
CA ASP A 596 -40.75 -31.08 29.22
C ASP A 596 -41.85 -31.95 28.58
N ASN A 597 -42.48 -31.44 27.51
CA ASN A 597 -43.52 -32.12 26.74
C ASN A 597 -43.05 -32.51 25.32
N SER A 598 -41.74 -32.45 25.02
CA SER A 598 -41.20 -32.74 23.69
C SER A 598 -39.72 -33.16 23.69
N SER A 599 -39.15 -33.46 22.52
CA SER A 599 -37.70 -33.68 22.37
C SER A 599 -36.90 -32.38 22.20
N LEU A 600 -37.53 -31.22 22.42
CA LEU A 600 -36.90 -29.91 22.24
C LEU A 600 -36.07 -29.51 23.46
N THR A 601 -35.02 -28.72 23.24
CA THR A 601 -34.25 -28.05 24.31
C THR A 601 -34.73 -26.63 24.60
N CYS A 602 -35.76 -26.17 23.87
CA CYS A 602 -36.31 -24.82 23.90
C CYS A 602 -37.83 -24.82 23.78
N THR A 603 -38.49 -23.75 24.21
CA THR A 603 -39.93 -23.56 23.99
C THR A 603 -40.16 -23.09 22.55
N ARG A 604 -41.04 -23.78 21.82
CA ARG A 604 -41.45 -23.40 20.47
C ARG A 604 -42.84 -22.77 20.49
N LEU A 605 -42.95 -21.56 19.97
CA LEU A 605 -44.23 -20.92 19.67
C LEU A 605 -44.47 -20.97 18.16
N SER A 606 -45.62 -21.50 17.74
CA SER A 606 -45.99 -21.55 16.31
C SER A 606 -47.30 -20.82 16.07
N ILE A 607 -47.35 -20.08 14.96
CA ILE A 607 -48.55 -19.37 14.51
C ILE A 607 -48.82 -19.70 13.04
N THR A 608 -50.08 -20.00 12.71
CA THR A 608 -50.51 -20.14 11.32
C THR A 608 -50.96 -18.78 10.79
N ASN A 609 -50.09 -18.11 10.05
CA ASN A 609 -50.37 -16.84 9.39
C ASN A 609 -49.69 -16.80 8.01
N ARG A 610 -50.49 -16.81 6.94
CA ARG A 610 -49.99 -16.83 5.55
C ARG A 610 -49.19 -15.57 5.20
N GLY A 611 -49.52 -14.41 5.76
CA GLY A 611 -48.80 -13.16 5.52
C GLY A 611 -47.40 -13.19 6.12
N LEU A 612 -47.29 -13.56 7.40
CA LEU A 612 -46.00 -13.73 8.07
C LEU A 612 -45.16 -14.82 7.40
N ARG A 613 -45.80 -15.92 6.99
CA ARG A 613 -45.14 -17.00 6.24
C ARG A 613 -44.51 -16.49 4.94
N LYS A 614 -45.27 -15.73 4.12
CA LYS A 614 -44.76 -15.18 2.85
C LYS A 614 -43.55 -14.27 3.06
N LEU A 615 -43.56 -13.45 4.11
CA LEU A 615 -42.41 -12.62 4.46
C LEU A 615 -41.22 -13.45 4.93
N ALA A 616 -41.47 -14.43 5.79
CA ALA A 616 -40.48 -15.37 6.29
C ALA A 616 -39.82 -16.21 5.18
N GLU A 617 -40.56 -16.58 4.14
CA GLU A 617 -40.03 -17.30 2.97
C GLU A 617 -38.98 -16.47 2.21
N LYS A 618 -39.18 -15.15 2.10
CA LYS A 618 -38.20 -14.24 1.47
C LYS A 618 -36.89 -14.13 2.27
N CYS A 619 -36.92 -14.45 3.56
CA CYS A 619 -35.77 -14.31 4.46
C CYS A 619 -34.77 -15.48 4.39
N TYR A 620 -34.76 -16.21 3.27
CA TYR A 620 -33.79 -17.26 2.98
C TYR A 620 -33.03 -16.93 1.69
N ALA A 621 -31.71 -17.00 1.75
CA ALA A 621 -30.84 -16.98 0.59
C ALA A 621 -30.89 -18.32 -0.17
N PRO A 622 -30.39 -18.40 -1.42
CA PRO A 622 -30.39 -19.64 -2.21
C PRO A 622 -29.68 -20.81 -1.53
N ASP A 623 -28.65 -20.54 -0.73
CA ASP A 623 -27.90 -21.51 0.08
C ASP A 623 -28.63 -21.93 1.38
N LYS A 624 -29.89 -21.49 1.54
CA LYS A 624 -30.77 -21.72 2.70
C LYS A 624 -30.29 -21.06 4.00
N LEU A 625 -29.28 -20.21 3.98
CA LEU A 625 -28.98 -19.34 5.12
C LEU A 625 -30.04 -18.24 5.22
N LYS A 626 -30.28 -17.77 6.45
CA LYS A 626 -31.17 -16.64 6.69
C LYS A 626 -30.57 -15.37 6.10
N CYS A 627 -31.41 -14.48 5.56
CA CYS A 627 -30.99 -13.17 5.06
C CYS A 627 -32.06 -12.11 5.35
N ILE A 628 -31.67 -10.84 5.22
CA ILE A 628 -32.63 -9.73 5.18
C ILE A 628 -32.84 -9.40 3.71
N PRO A 629 -34.07 -9.50 3.18
CA PRO A 629 -34.41 -9.12 1.81
C PRO A 629 -33.98 -7.70 1.46
N GLU A 630 -33.51 -7.49 0.23
CA GLU A 630 -33.09 -6.18 -0.30
C GLU A 630 -34.16 -5.10 -0.09
N GLU A 631 -35.43 -5.46 -0.31
CA GLU A 631 -36.59 -4.59 -0.12
C GLU A 631 -36.71 -4.02 1.29
N PHE A 632 -36.08 -4.62 2.31
CA PHE A 632 -36.06 -4.10 3.67
C PHE A 632 -34.77 -3.36 4.03
N VAL A 633 -33.65 -3.71 3.39
CA VAL A 633 -32.34 -3.09 3.66
C VAL A 633 -32.34 -1.61 3.30
N LYS A 634 -33.05 -1.24 2.23
CA LYS A 634 -33.10 0.11 1.68
C LYS A 634 -34.14 1.02 2.34
N LEU A 635 -34.86 0.55 3.36
CA LEU A 635 -35.99 1.27 3.94
C LEU A 635 -35.70 1.76 5.36
N ARG A 636 -36.26 2.94 5.65
CA ARG A 636 -36.47 3.43 7.01
C ARG A 636 -37.96 3.50 7.28
N SER A 637 -38.44 2.59 8.14
CA SER A 637 -39.85 2.47 8.50
C SER A 637 -40.01 1.82 9.88
N PRO A 638 -41.18 2.00 10.55
CA PRO A 638 -41.54 1.27 11.77
C PRO A 638 -41.31 -0.23 11.68
N PHE A 639 -41.62 -0.86 10.53
CA PHE A 639 -41.34 -2.28 10.32
C PHE A 639 -39.84 -2.60 10.41
N THR A 640 -38.97 -1.84 9.75
CA THR A 640 -37.53 -2.10 9.79
C THR A 640 -36.92 -1.86 11.18
N ASP A 641 -37.47 -0.91 11.96
CA ASP A 641 -37.06 -0.70 13.35
C ASP A 641 -37.49 -1.88 14.25
N GLY A 642 -38.71 -2.38 14.04
CA GLY A 642 -39.17 -3.62 14.66
C GLY A 642 -38.28 -4.81 14.28
N LEU A 643 -37.91 -4.93 13.01
CA LEU A 643 -37.04 -6.02 12.52
C LEU A 643 -35.68 -6.02 13.22
N ILE A 644 -35.04 -4.86 13.34
CA ILE A 644 -33.78 -4.72 14.10
C ILE A 644 -33.98 -5.14 15.55
N ARG A 645 -35.08 -4.70 16.20
CA ARG A 645 -35.40 -5.07 17.57
C ARG A 645 -35.55 -6.58 17.73
N GLY A 646 -36.33 -7.23 16.86
CA GLY A 646 -36.58 -8.67 16.91
C GLY A 646 -35.32 -9.50 16.70
N LEU A 647 -34.39 -9.04 15.85
CA LEU A 647 -33.09 -9.65 15.66
C LEU A 647 -32.26 -9.62 16.95
N VAL A 648 -32.21 -8.47 17.64
CA VAL A 648 -31.49 -8.30 18.91
C VAL A 648 -32.10 -9.18 20.01
N GLU A 649 -33.41 -9.33 20.05
CA GLU A 649 -34.09 -10.21 21.03
C GLU A 649 -33.92 -11.71 20.73
N GLY A 650 -33.48 -12.07 19.52
CA GLY A 650 -33.11 -13.43 19.15
C GLY A 650 -31.65 -13.75 19.39
N ASP A 651 -30.80 -13.16 18.55
CA ASP A 651 -29.37 -13.50 18.46
C ASP A 651 -28.47 -12.51 19.20
N GLY A 652 -29.06 -11.60 19.97
CA GLY A 652 -28.36 -10.50 20.57
C GLY A 652 -28.67 -10.26 22.05
N TYR A 653 -28.04 -9.22 22.56
CA TYR A 653 -28.30 -8.68 23.89
C TYR A 653 -27.85 -7.23 23.96
N VAL A 654 -28.36 -6.51 24.97
CA VAL A 654 -27.95 -5.13 25.26
C VAL A 654 -27.26 -5.11 26.62
N ARG A 655 -26.09 -4.47 26.70
CA ARG A 655 -25.34 -4.29 27.94
C ARG A 655 -24.71 -2.91 27.96
N ASN A 656 -24.98 -2.10 28.99
CA ASN A 656 -24.44 -0.75 29.14
C ASN A 656 -24.67 0.14 27.89
N GLY A 657 -25.85 0.04 27.28
CA GLY A 657 -26.21 0.74 26.04
C GLY A 657 -25.57 0.19 24.76
N TRP A 658 -24.67 -0.79 24.85
CA TRP A 658 -24.14 -1.49 23.68
C TRP A 658 -25.05 -2.63 23.27
N HIS A 659 -25.36 -2.68 21.99
CA HIS A 659 -26.05 -3.80 21.35
C HIS A 659 -25.00 -4.75 20.79
N TYR A 660 -25.20 -6.04 21.04
CA TYR A 660 -24.37 -7.13 20.53
C TYR A 660 -25.28 -8.11 19.81
N LEU A 661 -24.84 -8.62 18.67
CA LEU A 661 -25.54 -9.65 17.90
C LEU A 661 -24.51 -10.63 17.33
N ALA A 662 -24.75 -11.93 17.46
CA ALA A 662 -23.87 -12.97 16.93
C ALA A 662 -24.66 -13.88 16.00
N ASN A 663 -24.27 -13.96 14.73
CA ASN A 663 -24.99 -14.75 13.73
C ASN A 663 -24.00 -15.47 12.79
N ILE A 664 -24.39 -16.64 12.29
CA ILE A 664 -23.58 -17.43 11.33
C ILE A 664 -23.73 -16.95 9.88
N SER A 665 -24.79 -16.19 9.60
CA SER A 665 -25.11 -15.70 8.25
C SER A 665 -24.42 -14.37 7.99
N PRO A 666 -23.46 -14.31 7.04
CA PRO A 666 -22.85 -13.05 6.62
C PRO A 666 -23.87 -12.12 5.93
N TYR A 667 -24.94 -12.68 5.35
CA TYR A 667 -26.04 -11.91 4.76
C TYR A 667 -26.75 -11.05 5.80
N VAL A 668 -27.12 -11.64 6.95
CA VAL A 668 -27.81 -10.91 8.03
C VAL A 668 -26.92 -9.81 8.59
N ILE A 669 -25.66 -10.12 8.87
CA ILE A 669 -24.71 -9.14 9.43
C ILE A 669 -24.42 -8.00 8.47
N GLY A 670 -24.19 -8.31 7.18
CA GLY A 670 -23.93 -7.30 6.17
C GLY A 670 -25.12 -6.37 5.96
N SER A 671 -26.32 -6.95 5.77
CA SER A 671 -27.55 -6.17 5.59
C SER A 671 -27.88 -5.31 6.81
N LEU A 672 -27.76 -5.86 8.03
CA LEU A 672 -27.97 -5.09 9.26
C LEU A 672 -26.94 -3.97 9.39
N SER A 673 -25.67 -4.19 9.03
CA SER A 673 -24.65 -3.14 9.03
C SER A 673 -25.03 -1.97 8.12
N LEU A 674 -25.56 -2.25 6.92
CA LEU A 674 -26.03 -1.22 5.98
C LEU A 674 -27.26 -0.46 6.52
N MET A 675 -28.22 -1.19 7.12
CA MET A 675 -29.42 -0.59 7.72
C MET A 675 -29.07 0.35 8.89
N LEU A 676 -28.06 -0.02 9.69
CA LEU A 676 -27.54 0.82 10.78
C LEU A 676 -26.82 2.04 10.22
N LEU A 677 -25.94 1.87 9.23
CA LEU A 677 -25.22 2.97 8.59
C LEU A 677 -26.16 3.98 7.93
N GLY A 678 -27.22 3.52 7.28
CA GLY A 678 -28.25 4.38 6.72
C GLY A 678 -29.10 5.13 7.76
N ARG A 679 -29.06 4.71 9.02
CA ARG A 679 -29.61 5.44 10.18
C ARG A 679 -28.57 6.34 10.86
N GLY A 680 -27.35 6.42 10.33
CA GLY A 680 -26.22 7.10 10.96
C GLY A 680 -25.71 6.39 12.22
N ILE A 681 -26.03 5.11 12.41
CA ILE A 681 -25.53 4.29 13.51
C ILE A 681 -24.30 3.53 13.03
N HIS A 682 -23.24 3.52 13.82
CA HIS A 682 -21.92 3.03 13.39
C HIS A 682 -21.64 1.61 13.91
N PRO A 683 -21.66 0.58 13.03
CA PRO A 683 -21.41 -0.80 13.43
C PRO A 683 -19.92 -1.13 13.55
N SER A 684 -19.62 -2.18 14.31
CA SER A 684 -18.35 -2.90 14.27
C SER A 684 -18.61 -4.39 14.11
N VAL A 685 -17.96 -5.01 13.13
CA VAL A 685 -18.06 -6.41 12.79
C VAL A 685 -16.75 -7.13 13.09
N ARG A 686 -16.83 -8.34 13.63
CA ARG A 686 -15.69 -9.23 13.85
C ARG A 686 -16.04 -10.66 13.47
N LEU A 687 -15.05 -11.42 13.05
CA LEU A 687 -15.18 -12.85 12.82
C LEU A 687 -14.57 -13.62 14.00
N ARG A 688 -15.31 -14.59 14.54
CA ARG A 688 -14.84 -15.49 15.60
C ARG A 688 -14.90 -16.94 15.13
N ASN A 689 -13.78 -17.65 15.25
CA ASN A 689 -13.76 -19.09 15.02
C ASN A 689 -14.57 -19.81 16.09
N ASN A 690 -15.37 -20.79 15.68
CA ASN A 690 -16.26 -21.53 16.57
C ASN A 690 -15.47 -22.67 17.24
N VAL A 691 -14.71 -22.32 18.29
CA VAL A 691 -13.94 -23.30 19.07
C VAL A 691 -14.85 -23.83 20.18
N SER A 692 -15.23 -25.11 20.12
CA SER A 692 -15.89 -25.79 21.24
C SER A 692 -15.05 -26.97 21.72
N THR A 693 -15.01 -27.16 23.03
CA THR A 693 -14.54 -28.39 23.68
C THR A 693 -15.25 -29.60 23.06
N PRO A 694 -14.54 -30.67 22.67
CA PRO A 694 -15.14 -31.81 21.99
C PRO A 694 -16.22 -32.47 22.86
N LEU A 695 -17.47 -32.45 22.39
CA LEU A 695 -18.53 -33.30 22.94
C LEU A 695 -18.41 -34.67 22.28
N ARG A 696 -18.12 -35.71 23.08
CA ARG A 696 -18.09 -37.13 22.68
C ARG A 696 -17.20 -37.45 21.46
N GLY A 697 -15.94 -37.00 21.48
CA GLY A 697 -14.90 -37.53 20.57
C GLY A 697 -15.06 -37.18 19.08
N LYS A 698 -15.99 -36.31 18.69
CA LYS A 698 -16.03 -35.69 17.36
C LYS A 698 -15.85 -34.20 17.50
N ILE A 699 -14.83 -33.65 16.85
CA ILE A 699 -14.68 -32.20 16.67
C ILE A 699 -15.71 -31.81 15.59
N PRO A 700 -16.81 -31.12 15.91
CA PRO A 700 -17.73 -30.68 14.87
C PRO A 700 -17.07 -29.53 14.12
N ASN A 701 -16.92 -29.67 12.80
CA ASN A 701 -16.47 -28.60 11.91
C ASN A 701 -17.55 -27.50 11.85
N ARG A 702 -17.60 -26.61 12.86
CA ARG A 702 -18.63 -25.57 12.97
C ARG A 702 -18.23 -24.33 12.20
N LYS A 703 -19.17 -23.77 11.43
CA LYS A 703 -19.01 -22.51 10.69
C LYS A 703 -18.60 -21.35 11.63
N PRO A 704 -17.75 -20.41 11.16
CA PRO A 704 -17.38 -19.24 11.95
C PRO A 704 -18.61 -18.36 12.24
N ILE A 705 -18.53 -17.62 13.35
CA ILE A 705 -19.61 -16.74 13.82
C ILE A 705 -19.20 -15.29 13.57
N PHE A 706 -20.11 -14.49 13.04
CA PHE A 706 -19.94 -13.06 12.88
C PHE A 706 -20.55 -12.36 14.09
N GLU A 707 -19.75 -11.51 14.74
CA GLU A 707 -20.17 -10.68 15.86
C GLU A 707 -20.32 -9.24 15.38
N LEU A 708 -21.51 -8.68 15.52
CA LEU A 708 -21.84 -7.29 15.26
C LEU A 708 -22.06 -6.59 16.61
N LYS A 709 -21.50 -5.39 16.76
CA LYS A 709 -21.77 -4.52 17.90
C LYS A 709 -21.97 -3.08 17.47
N TRP A 710 -22.84 -2.37 18.17
CA TRP A 710 -23.07 -0.93 17.97
C TRP A 710 -23.63 -0.28 19.24
N LYS A 711 -23.66 1.05 19.24
CA LYS A 711 -24.32 1.88 20.24
C LYS A 711 -25.15 2.92 19.49
N GLU A 712 -26.33 3.28 20.00
CA GLU A 712 -27.19 4.30 19.36
C GLU A 712 -26.55 5.70 19.42
N ASP A 713 -25.81 5.96 20.49
CA ASP A 713 -25.02 7.18 20.69
C ASP A 713 -23.67 7.11 19.94
N LYS A 714 -23.39 8.17 19.15
CA LYS A 714 -22.20 8.30 18.30
C LYS A 714 -20.91 8.62 19.07
N ALA A 715 -20.98 9.01 20.34
CA ALA A 715 -19.83 9.48 21.12
C ALA A 715 -18.64 8.50 21.20
N HIS A 716 -18.87 7.20 20.98
CA HIS A 716 -17.83 6.17 21.01
C HIS A 716 -17.47 5.61 19.63
N SER A 717 -17.93 6.25 18.56
CA SER A 717 -17.65 5.80 17.21
C SER A 717 -16.23 6.16 16.79
N HIS A 718 -15.57 5.23 16.09
CA HIS A 718 -14.31 5.49 15.39
C HIS A 718 -14.52 5.94 13.93
N TRP A 719 -15.78 6.13 13.54
CA TRP A 719 -16.17 6.57 12.21
C TRP A 719 -16.09 8.10 12.13
N LEU A 720 -15.43 8.61 11.10
CA LEU A 720 -15.33 10.04 10.81
C LEU A 720 -16.43 10.41 9.81
N ASP A 721 -17.19 11.46 10.10
CA ASP A 721 -18.10 12.04 9.11
C ASP A 721 -17.32 12.94 8.16
N LEU A 722 -17.30 12.60 6.87
CA LEU A 722 -16.56 13.29 5.83
C LEU A 722 -17.51 13.69 4.68
N GLY A 723 -18.70 14.21 5.00
CA GLY A 723 -19.66 14.64 3.99
C GLY A 723 -20.35 13.45 3.34
N ASP A 724 -20.03 13.12 2.09
CA ASP A 724 -20.64 11.98 1.37
C ASP A 724 -20.10 10.61 1.81
N TYR A 725 -19.02 10.63 2.58
CA TYR A 725 -18.32 9.43 3.02
C TYR A 725 -18.24 9.33 4.55
N TRP A 726 -18.19 8.09 5.00
CA TRP A 726 -17.65 7.71 6.30
C TRP A 726 -16.16 7.38 6.17
N GLY A 727 -15.33 7.93 7.05
CA GLY A 727 -13.91 7.62 7.14
C GLY A 727 -13.60 6.62 8.25
N LEU A 728 -12.83 5.57 7.95
CA LEU A 728 -12.33 4.62 8.94
C LEU A 728 -10.81 4.46 8.89
N ARG A 729 -10.19 4.33 10.06
CA ARG A 729 -8.75 4.19 10.16
C ARG A 729 -8.28 2.78 9.80
N VAL A 730 -7.24 2.68 8.98
CA VAL A 730 -6.46 1.47 8.76
C VAL A 730 -5.63 1.18 10.01
N LEU A 731 -5.80 -0.01 10.59
CA LEU A 731 -5.08 -0.48 11.77
C LEU A 731 -3.77 -1.19 11.42
N SER A 732 -3.80 -2.03 10.39
CA SER A 732 -2.61 -2.78 9.95
C SER A 732 -2.70 -3.14 8.49
N VAL A 733 -1.54 -3.21 7.84
CA VAL A 733 -1.35 -3.71 6.48
C VAL A 733 -0.25 -4.76 6.53
N LYS A 734 -0.56 -5.99 6.13
CA LYS A 734 0.36 -7.13 6.23
C LYS A 734 0.49 -7.81 4.87
N ARG A 735 1.72 -7.96 4.39
CA ARG A 735 2.03 -8.79 3.22
C ARG A 735 1.90 -10.27 3.61
N ILE A 736 1.19 -11.03 2.78
CA ILE A 736 0.96 -12.47 2.91
C ILE A 736 1.45 -13.15 1.64
N ILE A 737 2.34 -14.13 1.78
CA ILE A 737 2.78 -14.98 0.67
C ILE A 737 1.97 -16.26 0.75
N GLU A 738 0.91 -16.33 -0.03
CA GLU A 738 -0.05 -17.43 -0.05
C GLU A 738 -0.53 -17.62 -1.49
N PRO A 739 -0.14 -18.72 -2.15
CA PRO A 739 -0.65 -19.06 -3.47
C PRO A 739 -2.15 -19.34 -3.39
N ALA A 740 -2.96 -18.47 -3.97
CA ALA A 740 -4.40 -18.63 -4.02
C ALA A 740 -4.98 -18.12 -5.33
N ARG A 741 -6.18 -18.61 -5.66
CA ARG A 741 -7.00 -18.00 -6.72
C ARG A 741 -7.31 -16.56 -6.31
N TYR A 742 -7.45 -15.64 -7.25
CA TYR A 742 -8.02 -14.31 -7.01
C TYR A 742 -9.27 -14.11 -7.86
N TYR A 743 -10.06 -13.11 -7.48
CA TYR A 743 -11.30 -12.72 -8.13
C TYR A 743 -11.26 -11.23 -8.46
N ASN A 744 -11.33 -10.89 -9.74
CA ASN A 744 -11.55 -9.53 -10.22
C ASN A 744 -13.05 -9.38 -10.51
N ILE A 745 -13.67 -8.39 -9.89
CA ILE A 745 -15.13 -8.15 -9.98
C ILE A 745 -15.32 -6.70 -10.36
N ALA A 746 -15.88 -6.45 -11.55
CA ALA A 746 -16.12 -5.11 -12.05
C ALA A 746 -17.61 -4.84 -12.22
N THR A 747 -18.07 -3.68 -11.74
CA THR A 747 -19.43 -3.20 -11.98
C THR A 747 -19.53 -2.50 -13.33
N ARG A 748 -20.76 -2.34 -13.82
CA ARG A 748 -21.08 -1.94 -15.21
C ARG A 748 -20.78 -0.49 -15.56
N ASP A 749 -21.10 0.43 -14.67
CA ASP A 749 -21.16 1.86 -14.89
C ASP A 749 -20.04 2.59 -14.13
N THR A 750 -19.78 2.20 -12.88
CA THR A 750 -18.84 2.91 -12.01
C THR A 750 -17.49 2.22 -11.85
N HIS A 751 -17.42 0.93 -12.19
CA HIS A 751 -16.26 0.04 -11.96
C HIS A 751 -15.78 -0.02 -10.50
N THR A 752 -16.59 0.47 -9.55
CA THR A 752 -16.26 0.55 -8.13
C THR A 752 -17.07 -0.46 -7.35
N ILE A 753 -16.46 -1.04 -6.32
CA ILE A 753 -17.13 -1.96 -5.41
C ILE A 753 -16.83 -1.56 -3.97
N CYS A 754 -17.70 -1.93 -3.05
CA CYS A 754 -17.45 -1.78 -1.63
C CYS A 754 -17.14 -3.14 -1.00
N LEU A 755 -15.99 -3.19 -0.32
CA LEU A 755 -15.68 -4.19 0.69
C LEU A 755 -16.28 -3.74 2.04
N PRO A 756 -16.38 -4.62 3.05
CA PRO A 756 -16.81 -4.24 4.39
C PRO A 756 -16.06 -3.01 4.92
N PHE A 757 -16.75 -1.86 4.87
CA PHE A 757 -16.29 -0.55 5.33
C PHE A 757 -15.12 0.07 4.54
N ALA A 758 -14.96 -0.29 3.26
CA ALA A 758 -14.07 0.42 2.35
C ALA A 758 -14.54 0.39 0.89
N ALA A 759 -14.49 1.55 0.22
CA ALA A 759 -14.66 1.65 -1.22
C ALA A 759 -13.34 1.30 -1.94
N THR A 760 -13.46 0.46 -2.98
CA THR A 760 -12.38 0.01 -3.84
C THR A 760 -12.82 0.06 -5.31
N HIS A 761 -11.93 -0.27 -6.23
CA HIS A 761 -12.20 -0.26 -7.67
C HIS A 761 -11.44 -1.39 -8.38
N ASN A 762 -12.12 -1.94 -9.37
CA ASN A 762 -11.65 -3.03 -10.22
C ASN A 762 -12.03 -2.68 -11.67
N SER A 763 -11.08 -2.16 -12.45
CA SER A 763 -11.30 -1.83 -13.86
C SER A 763 -10.60 -2.81 -14.79
N GLY A 764 -11.31 -3.20 -15.84
CA GLY A 764 -10.74 -3.83 -17.03
C GLY A 764 -10.52 -2.73 -18.05
N TRP A 765 -9.26 -2.55 -18.43
CA TRP A 765 -8.82 -1.40 -19.23
C TRP A 765 -9.16 -1.49 -20.73
N LEU A 766 -9.76 -2.58 -21.22
CA LEU A 766 -9.89 -2.84 -22.66
C LEU A 766 -10.80 -1.85 -23.40
N TYR A 767 -11.81 -1.29 -22.73
CA TYR A 767 -12.79 -0.35 -23.33
C TYR A 767 -12.71 1.07 -22.74
N VAL A 768 -11.73 1.33 -21.88
CA VAL A 768 -11.68 2.58 -21.12
C VAL A 768 -11.17 3.73 -22.01
N GLU A 769 -11.99 4.75 -22.18
CA GLU A 769 -11.64 6.07 -22.74
C GLU A 769 -12.35 7.12 -21.90
N GLY A 770 -11.67 8.21 -21.55
CA GLY A 770 -12.26 9.14 -20.59
C GLY A 770 -11.29 10.10 -19.93
N ILE A 771 -11.82 10.83 -18.95
CA ILE A 771 -11.05 11.65 -18.02
C ILE A 771 -11.06 10.90 -16.69
N ALA A 772 -9.89 10.55 -16.16
CA ALA A 772 -9.73 10.09 -14.78
C ALA A 772 -9.51 11.30 -13.87
N ASP A 773 -10.27 11.37 -12.79
CA ASP A 773 -10.08 12.40 -11.77
C ASP A 773 -8.75 12.22 -11.04
N VAL A 774 -8.32 13.27 -10.33
CA VAL A 774 -7.06 13.27 -9.56
C VAL A 774 -7.01 12.09 -8.60
N GLY A 775 -5.97 11.27 -8.73
CA GLY A 775 -5.78 10.08 -7.92
C GLY A 775 -6.58 8.87 -8.36
N GLU A 776 -7.42 8.92 -9.41
CA GLU A 776 -8.04 7.73 -10.01
C GLU A 776 -7.03 6.87 -10.76
N PRO A 777 -7.28 5.56 -10.92
CA PRO A 777 -6.45 4.69 -11.75
C PRO A 777 -6.21 5.33 -13.11
N GLY A 778 -4.94 5.56 -13.39
CA GLY A 778 -4.49 6.28 -14.56
C GLY A 778 -4.65 7.81 -14.54
N SER A 779 -4.59 8.43 -13.38
CA SER A 779 -4.23 9.84 -13.26
C SER A 779 -2.89 9.95 -12.51
N THR A 780 -2.43 11.16 -12.17
CA THR A 780 -1.36 11.32 -11.18
C THR A 780 -1.98 11.58 -9.80
N PRO A 781 -1.24 11.37 -8.69
CA PRO A 781 -1.75 11.70 -7.36
C PRO A 781 -2.17 13.17 -7.18
N ASN A 782 -1.77 14.04 -8.11
CA ASN A 782 -1.93 15.48 -8.01
C ASN A 782 -2.53 16.14 -9.26
N ALA A 783 -2.89 15.39 -10.32
CA ALA A 783 -3.50 15.93 -11.54
C ALA A 783 -4.33 14.85 -12.26
N PRO A 784 -5.40 15.24 -12.99
CA PRO A 784 -6.23 14.30 -13.73
C PRO A 784 -5.46 13.59 -14.85
N GLY A 785 -6.04 12.52 -15.40
CA GLY A 785 -5.53 11.81 -16.57
C GLY A 785 -6.55 11.80 -17.70
N VAL A 786 -6.09 11.71 -18.94
CA VAL A 786 -6.99 11.56 -20.11
C VAL A 786 -6.55 10.37 -20.95
N PHE A 787 -7.52 9.52 -21.32
CA PHE A 787 -7.29 8.28 -22.08
C PHE A 787 -8.06 8.28 -23.39
N LEU A 788 -7.38 7.83 -24.44
CA LEU A 788 -7.96 7.63 -25.76
C LEU A 788 -7.50 6.27 -26.30
N ILE A 789 -8.39 5.49 -26.90
CA ILE A 789 -8.03 4.30 -27.65
C ILE A 789 -7.61 4.77 -29.04
N VAL A 790 -6.33 4.57 -29.35
CA VAL A 790 -5.75 4.94 -30.64
C VAL A 790 -5.59 3.75 -31.59
N ALA A 791 -5.69 2.53 -31.11
CA ALA A 791 -5.74 1.33 -31.94
C ALA A 791 -6.65 0.27 -31.31
N LYS A 792 -7.46 -0.40 -32.14
CA LYS A 792 -8.18 -1.62 -31.78
C LYS A 792 -7.67 -2.73 -32.69
N LEU A 793 -7.21 -3.82 -32.09
CA LEU A 793 -6.48 -4.88 -32.77
C LEU A 793 -7.10 -6.25 -32.43
N TYR A 794 -6.88 -7.21 -33.29
CA TYR A 794 -6.81 -8.62 -32.94
C TYR A 794 -5.36 -9.05 -32.89
N TYR A 795 -5.01 -9.96 -31.99
CA TYR A 795 -3.67 -10.47 -31.87
C TYR A 795 -3.63 -11.98 -31.72
N THR A 796 -2.54 -12.58 -32.17
CA THR A 796 -2.17 -13.95 -31.85
C THR A 796 -0.69 -14.03 -31.44
N VAL A 797 -0.30 -15.09 -30.77
CA VAL A 797 1.04 -15.25 -30.21
C VAL A 797 1.80 -16.34 -30.95
N HIS A 798 3.02 -16.02 -31.37
CA HIS A 798 3.90 -16.93 -32.13
C HIS A 798 5.07 -17.46 -31.31
N LYS A 799 5.50 -16.74 -30.26
CA LYS A 799 6.61 -17.16 -29.39
C LYS A 799 6.45 -16.60 -27.99
N VAL A 800 6.66 -17.44 -26.98
CA VAL A 800 6.73 -17.06 -25.58
C VAL A 800 7.97 -17.67 -24.94
N SER A 801 8.71 -16.87 -24.18
CA SER A 801 9.85 -17.29 -23.38
C SER A 801 10.08 -16.28 -22.24
N ASP A 802 11.09 -16.53 -21.42
CA ASP A 802 11.46 -15.59 -20.35
C ASP A 802 11.81 -14.18 -20.87
N HIS A 803 12.40 -14.06 -22.06
CA HIS A 803 12.92 -12.79 -22.56
C HIS A 803 12.33 -12.35 -23.90
N ILE A 804 11.53 -13.18 -24.58
CA ILE A 804 10.96 -12.89 -25.90
C ILE A 804 9.48 -13.23 -25.90
N LEU A 805 8.67 -12.27 -26.33
CA LEU A 805 7.26 -12.43 -26.68
C LEU A 805 7.05 -11.93 -28.12
N ARG A 806 6.61 -12.82 -29.02
CA ARG A 806 6.35 -12.50 -30.44
C ARG A 806 4.86 -12.55 -30.71
N VAL A 807 4.30 -11.44 -31.16
CA VAL A 807 2.85 -11.22 -31.31
C VAL A 807 2.56 -10.71 -32.71
N GLU A 808 1.57 -11.27 -33.37
CA GLU A 808 1.04 -10.73 -34.63
C GLU A 808 -0.21 -9.91 -34.35
N TYR A 809 -0.31 -8.72 -34.94
CA TYR A 809 -1.48 -7.85 -34.84
C TYR A 809 -2.19 -7.72 -36.18
N LYS A 810 -3.53 -7.61 -36.10
CA LYS A 810 -4.44 -7.21 -37.18
C LYS A 810 -5.34 -6.09 -36.69
N SER A 811 -5.34 -4.96 -37.38
CA SER A 811 -5.89 -3.70 -36.95
C SER A 811 -7.29 -3.52 -37.49
N LEU A 812 -8.17 -3.02 -36.63
CA LEU A 812 -9.47 -2.53 -37.06
C LEU A 812 -9.33 -1.11 -37.62
N LYS A 813 -10.15 -0.82 -38.63
CA LYS A 813 -10.29 0.53 -39.19
C LYS A 813 -11.41 1.25 -38.45
N GLY A 814 -11.23 2.54 -38.21
CA GLY A 814 -12.22 3.38 -37.52
C GLY A 814 -11.69 4.76 -37.19
N ASP A 815 -12.51 5.56 -36.51
CA ASP A 815 -12.16 6.88 -35.98
C ASP A 815 -11.76 6.77 -34.50
N VAL A 816 -10.82 7.62 -34.06
CA VAL A 816 -10.50 7.78 -32.64
C VAL A 816 -11.57 8.66 -31.97
N ASN A 817 -11.97 8.32 -30.75
CA ASN A 817 -12.99 9.08 -30.02
C ASN A 817 -12.42 10.38 -29.41
N LEU A 818 -12.34 11.44 -30.23
CA LEU A 818 -11.80 12.74 -29.82
C LEU A 818 -12.74 13.57 -28.94
N GLU A 819 -13.93 13.09 -28.58
CA GLU A 819 -14.87 13.82 -27.74
C GLU A 819 -14.29 14.12 -26.35
N TRP A 820 -13.48 13.20 -25.82
CA TRP A 820 -12.87 13.33 -24.50
C TRP A 820 -11.87 14.48 -24.39
N LEU A 821 -11.16 14.82 -25.48
CA LEU A 821 -10.31 16.01 -25.51
C LEU A 821 -11.13 17.29 -25.38
N LYS A 822 -12.28 17.36 -26.05
CA LYS A 822 -13.20 18.51 -25.96
C LYS A 822 -13.79 18.63 -24.56
N LYS A 823 -14.11 17.50 -23.92
CA LYS A 823 -14.58 17.46 -22.52
C LYS A 823 -13.49 17.90 -21.55
N ALA A 824 -12.25 17.48 -21.76
CA ALA A 824 -11.11 17.85 -20.93
C ALA A 824 -10.82 19.36 -21.00
N ASP A 825 -10.86 19.95 -22.20
CA ASP A 825 -10.71 21.41 -22.39
C ASP A 825 -11.75 22.18 -21.57
N LYS A 826 -13.01 21.75 -21.62
CA LYS A 826 -14.12 22.36 -20.85
C LYS A 826 -13.96 22.22 -19.34
N GLN A 827 -13.24 21.20 -18.87
CA GLN A 827 -12.94 20.99 -17.44
C GLN A 827 -11.68 21.72 -16.98
N GLY A 828 -11.10 22.58 -17.82
CA GLY A 828 -9.87 23.31 -17.49
C GLY A 828 -8.63 22.43 -17.49
N ILE A 829 -8.61 21.37 -18.31
CA ILE A 829 -7.45 20.52 -18.51
C ILE A 829 -6.80 20.92 -19.84
N TYR A 830 -5.62 21.53 -19.78
CA TYR A 830 -4.81 21.82 -20.95
C TYR A 830 -4.00 20.59 -21.33
N ILE A 831 -4.21 20.07 -22.53
CA ILE A 831 -3.49 18.90 -23.04
C ILE A 831 -2.52 19.37 -24.11
N GLU A 832 -1.23 19.11 -23.91
CA GLU A 832 -0.22 19.42 -24.90
C GLU A 832 -0.29 18.39 -26.03
N THR A 833 -0.84 18.81 -27.17
CA THR A 833 -1.01 17.97 -28.36
C THR A 833 -0.02 18.36 -29.46
N GLN A 834 0.60 17.37 -30.10
CA GLN A 834 1.42 17.59 -31.30
C GLN A 834 0.54 17.74 -32.55
N PRO A 835 1.08 18.34 -33.63
CA PRO A 835 0.46 18.24 -34.95
C PRO A 835 0.13 16.78 -35.27
N ASP A 836 -1.11 16.52 -35.70
CA ASP A 836 -1.62 15.20 -36.04
C ASP A 836 -1.70 14.15 -34.90
N LYS A 837 -1.51 14.56 -33.63
CA LYS A 837 -1.75 13.70 -32.45
C LYS A 837 -2.81 14.27 -31.49
N PRO A 838 -3.72 13.41 -30.97
CA PRO A 838 -3.90 12.00 -31.33
C PRO A 838 -4.42 11.86 -32.77
N PRO A 839 -4.21 10.70 -33.41
CA PRO A 839 -4.61 10.50 -34.79
C PRO A 839 -6.14 10.56 -34.93
N LYS A 840 -6.63 11.04 -36.08
CA LYS A 840 -8.09 11.08 -36.36
C LYS A 840 -8.65 9.67 -36.61
N LYS A 841 -7.84 8.79 -37.18
CA LYS A 841 -8.19 7.40 -37.49
C LYS A 841 -7.41 6.45 -36.58
N LEU A 842 -7.98 5.28 -36.29
CA LEU A 842 -7.27 4.23 -35.56
C LEU A 842 -5.96 3.87 -36.28
N LYS A 843 -4.88 3.72 -35.51
CA LYS A 843 -3.55 3.36 -36.01
C LYS A 843 -3.59 1.99 -36.69
N ASN A 844 -2.84 1.86 -37.79
CA ASN A 844 -2.59 0.58 -38.44
C ASN A 844 -1.29 -0.02 -37.93
N LEU A 845 -1.39 -1.10 -37.16
CA LEU A 845 -0.28 -1.82 -36.55
C LEU A 845 -0.13 -3.26 -37.10
N ASP A 846 -0.69 -3.51 -38.29
CA ASP A 846 -0.70 -4.82 -38.94
C ASP A 846 0.70 -5.41 -39.12
N GLY A 847 0.87 -6.64 -38.64
CA GLY A 847 2.08 -7.43 -38.86
C GLY A 847 2.64 -8.06 -37.59
N LEU A 848 3.86 -8.57 -37.69
CA LEU A 848 4.53 -9.31 -36.64
C LEU A 848 5.45 -8.41 -35.82
N TRP A 849 5.25 -8.43 -34.51
CA TRP A 849 5.98 -7.65 -33.52
C TRP A 849 6.69 -8.55 -32.51
N GLN A 850 7.83 -8.10 -32.02
CA GLN A 850 8.61 -8.78 -30.99
C GLN A 850 8.92 -7.84 -29.84
N TYR A 851 8.48 -8.24 -28.64
CA TYR A 851 8.88 -7.67 -27.37
C TYR A 851 10.04 -8.48 -26.82
N GLN A 852 11.20 -7.85 -26.62
CA GLN A 852 12.43 -8.52 -26.20
C GLN A 852 13.06 -7.83 -24.99
N ILE A 853 13.23 -8.55 -23.90
CA ILE A 853 13.97 -8.09 -22.73
C ILE A 853 15.47 -8.19 -23.02
N ALA A 854 16.17 -7.05 -22.98
CA ALA A 854 17.61 -6.93 -23.15
C ALA A 854 18.27 -6.54 -21.81
N HIS A 855 19.30 -7.30 -21.41
CA HIS A 855 20.06 -7.06 -20.19
C HIS A 855 21.16 -6.03 -20.48
N ILE A 856 21.04 -4.84 -19.91
CA ILE A 856 22.04 -3.78 -20.06
C ILE A 856 23.11 -3.92 -18.97
N ARG A 857 22.72 -4.21 -17.72
CA ARG A 857 23.59 -4.43 -16.55
C ARG A 857 22.98 -5.46 -15.58
N PRO A 858 23.70 -5.95 -14.54
CA PRO A 858 23.19 -6.99 -13.61
C PRO A 858 21.84 -6.71 -12.94
N GLU A 859 21.43 -5.43 -12.85
CA GLU A 859 20.14 -4.99 -12.32
C GLU A 859 19.42 -3.97 -13.24
N GLU A 860 19.81 -3.88 -14.53
CA GLU A 860 19.19 -2.98 -15.50
C GLU A 860 18.80 -3.73 -16.77
N TRP A 861 17.52 -3.64 -17.13
CA TRP A 861 16.91 -4.29 -18.29
C TRP A 861 16.08 -3.29 -19.07
N ILE A 862 15.87 -3.51 -20.36
CA ILE A 862 14.87 -2.78 -21.16
C ILE A 862 14.07 -3.77 -21.97
N ILE A 863 12.79 -3.48 -22.25
CA ILE A 863 12.04 -4.24 -23.25
C ILE A 863 12.07 -3.45 -24.55
N LEU A 864 12.66 -4.06 -25.58
CA LEU A 864 12.73 -3.57 -26.94
C LEU A 864 11.49 -4.02 -27.70
N LEU A 865 10.82 -3.09 -28.38
CA LEU A 865 9.75 -3.38 -29.33
C LEU A 865 10.32 -3.34 -30.75
N ARG A 866 10.22 -4.46 -31.49
CA ARG A 866 10.68 -4.56 -32.87
C ARG A 866 9.53 -4.98 -33.78
N TYR A 867 9.31 -4.22 -34.85
CA TYR A 867 8.51 -4.66 -35.97
C TYR A 867 9.35 -5.60 -36.84
N LEU A 868 8.84 -6.79 -37.13
CA LEU A 868 9.57 -7.81 -37.89
C LEU A 868 9.17 -7.81 -39.36
N LYS A 869 7.87 -7.86 -39.71
CA LYS A 869 7.37 -7.73 -41.09
C LYS A 869 5.83 -7.75 -41.19
N HIS A 870 5.32 -7.44 -42.38
CA HIS A 870 3.90 -7.30 -42.70
C HIS A 870 3.21 -8.59 -43.19
N ASN A 871 3.95 -9.60 -43.68
CA ASN A 871 3.43 -10.89 -44.19
C ASN A 871 4.43 -12.03 -43.90
N LEU A 872 3.95 -13.19 -43.45
CA LEU A 872 4.75 -14.38 -43.14
C LEU A 872 4.30 -15.57 -43.98
N GLU A 873 5.26 -16.30 -44.57
CA GLU A 873 5.07 -17.70 -44.95
C GLU A 873 5.37 -18.62 -43.74
N GLN A 874 4.67 -19.75 -43.64
CA GLN A 874 4.60 -20.59 -42.44
C GLN A 874 5.97 -21.17 -42.00
N HIS A 875 6.89 -21.38 -42.95
CA HIS A 875 8.22 -21.92 -42.68
C HIS A 875 9.17 -20.93 -41.97
N GLU A 876 8.88 -19.63 -42.01
CA GLU A 876 9.71 -18.59 -41.38
C GLU A 876 9.24 -18.24 -39.96
N ILE A 877 8.04 -18.70 -39.57
CA ILE A 877 7.49 -18.54 -38.20
C ILE A 877 8.25 -19.44 -37.22
N GLU A 878 8.71 -20.60 -37.70
CA GLU A 878 9.34 -21.65 -36.91
C GLU A 878 10.85 -21.41 -36.65
N ALA A 879 11.49 -20.51 -37.40
CA ALA A 879 12.87 -20.05 -37.21
C ALA A 879 12.98 -18.87 -36.21
#